data_AF-A0A0H5CIL2-F1
#
_entry.id   AF-A0A0H5CIL2-F1
#
_cell.length_a   1.000
_cell.length_b   1.000
_cell.length_c   1.000
_cell.angle_alpha   90.00
_cell.angle_beta   90.00
_cell.angle_gamma   90.00
#
_symmetry.space_group_name_H-M   'P 1'
#
loop_
_entity.id
_entity.type
_entity.pdbx_description
1 polymer ?
#
loop_
_entity_poly.entity_id
_entity_poly.type
_entity_poly.pdbx_seq_one_letter_code
_entity_poly.pdbx_strand_id
1 'polypeptide(L)'
;MMDDGERLAELLSVLFTDPQELERFLVVEKLPLSARPHEKGGSRRSSLRNLARDLDRAGLASDRLFLALVRRNPERTADIEQVARFYRDESFTVPDTDVPEPVPAEFAEFAASLSRALDDITPTAPPDPLDDTHRPWTTAAAVFGAFPPSELRPLEPVASSAITTLSGFVHPNLDGRWLLDEPVRVRCLNHLWRTDSLAVALDANPHIEDSKRDKLRTLVAGDPLAPNEMRSKDLEEYSVVMGWLVETDIVDPDVRALLEATLTRRDLLDPLAALVGPHFQGRESELKTVDWFVRGMVVKNALCLYGPGGVGKTSLLGKILLDLELAAQRWPTPFVYLDFDWIRNDPRDPAGLLRQIAEQLRLLYATTDEAREFAALEDLTGRIDIERASTILAVDLDLDLDGMIRVLSDRLFRVRDLHGPPGYTPPLVLFLDTFEQVQAKGPGALRDLDDFLSQLVTALPDMRLIVSGRGKPARLTGFGDPLDLPLGDLDDRAAEAVLEGLGVADAYLRELIVDKFGGNPLTLRLAANALARSGSANAAFGDIAARADVLTGVALEQVQGMLYARVLGHIRDVEVVKVAYPGLAVRRIDVDVLRKVLAEPCGLDPDRASEIFDKLLFEVGMFDREGPNAVSHRQDVRRLMLRSLLDEPQRAATVAEIHRRAIDYYRTRDRAEELYHRLVSGQDPRELDKLWDPVLRQSLEPALGELLPRRARTWLERRVNPTADEDRSDWDQEDWEADALGRALSWLSSDSPADALAVLAERSARLPGSRLYAVEAKARLLSGDPNGASSVIQVGTASAVEARDRLAQAELAAQAVAVCGALNDSFGVVTAAEWAVTSCDLLGDPERGVGVLADAVQVLRSFDQDKAEELADELATRFTHLSRASLLGHPELVKRVLHAAGDLDGRVLHHAAAQVGDQTETDGGVFQEDPFALARLLDLTSTGAQPAIDALADEVGLTRRADHTELARLVMRSGRTGKAIAVGLDWANDPIRSRSVVVDTLVRPADGRSLS
;
A
#
# COMPACT_ATOMS: atom_id res chain seq x y z
N MET A 1 18.54 27.41 -17.91
CA MET A 1 18.14 28.78 -17.56
C MET A 1 16.78 28.68 -16.88
N MET A 2 16.69 28.93 -15.57
CA MET A 2 15.40 28.92 -14.86
C MET A 2 14.51 30.08 -15.32
N ASP A 3 13.21 29.84 -15.35
CA ASP A 3 12.15 30.83 -15.52
C ASP A 3 11.90 31.56 -14.19
N ASP A 4 11.63 32.86 -14.25
CA ASP A 4 11.54 33.75 -13.08
C ASP A 4 10.52 33.23 -12.06
N GLY A 5 9.43 32.59 -12.49
CA GLY A 5 8.43 32.00 -11.60
C GLY A 5 8.88 30.78 -10.78
N GLU A 6 9.95 30.05 -11.16
CA GLU A 6 10.35 28.80 -10.48
C GLU A 6 11.02 29.04 -9.12
N ARG A 7 11.63 30.22 -8.91
CA ARG A 7 12.24 30.60 -7.61
C ARG A 7 11.17 30.93 -6.57
N LEU A 8 10.19 31.73 -6.94
CA LEU A 8 9.05 32.06 -6.08
C LEU A 8 8.15 30.84 -5.81
N ALA A 9 7.91 29.98 -6.81
CA ALA A 9 7.10 28.75 -6.66
C ALA A 9 7.60 27.87 -5.53
N GLU A 10 8.91 27.72 -5.52
CA GLU A 10 9.61 26.92 -4.56
C GLU A 10 9.61 27.61 -3.18
N LEU A 11 9.82 28.93 -3.10
CA LEU A 11 9.77 29.64 -1.81
C LEU A 11 8.40 29.46 -1.17
N LEU A 12 7.35 29.59 -1.97
CA LEU A 12 5.97 29.36 -1.55
C LEU A 12 5.74 27.89 -1.17
N SER A 13 6.40 26.92 -1.82
CA SER A 13 6.28 25.50 -1.47
C SER A 13 6.82 25.14 -0.09
N VAL A 14 7.79 25.91 0.41
CA VAL A 14 8.39 25.70 1.73
C VAL A 14 7.75 26.55 2.82
N LEU A 15 7.36 27.78 2.50
CA LEU A 15 6.66 28.63 3.45
C LEU A 15 5.23 28.17 3.70
N PHE A 16 4.67 27.35 2.81
CA PHE A 16 3.30 26.87 2.90
C PHE A 16 3.29 25.37 2.63
N THR A 17 3.14 24.60 3.71
CA THR A 17 2.96 23.14 3.69
C THR A 17 1.61 22.77 3.08
N ASP A 18 0.61 23.64 3.23
CA ASP A 18 -0.71 23.53 2.62
C ASP A 18 -0.94 24.63 1.55
N PRO A 19 -1.23 24.26 0.31
CA PRO A 19 -1.63 25.18 -0.76
C PRO A 19 -2.81 26.10 -0.41
N GLN A 20 -3.72 25.69 0.49
CA GLN A 20 -4.80 26.54 0.98
C GLN A 20 -4.34 27.66 1.91
N GLU A 21 -3.31 27.38 2.70
CA GLU A 21 -2.71 28.34 3.61
C GLU A 21 -2.10 29.51 2.82
N LEU A 22 -1.47 29.19 1.68
CA LEU A 22 -0.97 30.15 0.71
C LEU A 22 -2.09 30.96 0.06
N GLU A 23 -3.20 30.32 -0.34
CA GLU A 23 -4.35 31.03 -0.93
C GLU A 23 -4.96 32.03 0.08
N ARG A 24 -5.16 31.60 1.33
CA ARG A 24 -5.66 32.45 2.42
C ARG A 24 -4.72 33.60 2.73
N PHE A 25 -3.41 33.34 2.75
CA PHE A 25 -2.40 34.38 2.93
C PHE A 25 -2.50 35.46 1.85
N LEU A 26 -2.59 35.07 0.58
CA LEU A 26 -2.71 36.01 -0.55
C LEU A 26 -4.01 36.83 -0.48
N VAL A 27 -5.11 36.21 -0.06
CA VAL A 27 -6.41 36.88 0.14
C VAL A 27 -6.35 37.89 1.29
N VAL A 28 -5.76 37.52 2.45
CA VAL A 28 -5.64 38.38 3.63
C VAL A 28 -4.76 39.61 3.35
N GLU A 29 -3.66 39.43 2.61
CA GLU A 29 -2.73 40.50 2.25
C GLU A 29 -3.21 41.35 1.06
N LYS A 30 -4.41 41.04 0.55
CA LYS A 30 -5.07 41.72 -0.57
C LYS A 30 -4.19 41.72 -1.83
N LEU A 31 -3.63 40.57 -2.16
CA LEU A 31 -2.87 40.28 -3.39
C LEU A 31 -3.71 39.32 -4.26
N PRO A 32 -4.82 39.80 -4.85
CA PRO A 32 -5.76 38.93 -5.55
C PRO A 32 -5.15 38.42 -6.86
N LEU A 33 -5.17 37.10 -7.04
CA LEU A 33 -4.90 36.44 -8.31
C LEU A 33 -6.23 35.98 -8.93
N SER A 34 -6.31 36.03 -10.26
CA SER A 34 -7.50 35.61 -11.00
C SER A 34 -7.65 34.09 -11.09
N ALA A 35 -6.57 33.33 -10.86
CA ALA A 35 -6.54 31.87 -10.85
C ALA A 35 -6.09 31.36 -9.47
N ARG A 36 -6.79 30.35 -8.94
CA ARG A 36 -6.49 29.76 -7.62
C ARG A 36 -5.39 28.72 -7.74
N PRO A 37 -4.50 28.56 -6.74
CA PRO A 37 -3.56 27.45 -6.68
C PRO A 37 -4.30 26.17 -6.33
N HIS A 38 -5.07 25.60 -7.26
CA HIS A 38 -5.45 24.19 -7.38
C HIS A 38 -6.61 24.07 -8.37
N GLU A 39 -6.30 24.06 -9.66
CA GLU A 39 -7.14 23.35 -10.62
C GLU A 39 -6.59 21.92 -10.81
N LYS A 40 -7.54 20.99 -10.82
CA LYS A 40 -7.49 19.53 -10.79
C LYS A 40 -6.25 18.87 -11.44
N GLY A 41 -5.72 17.83 -10.78
CA GLY A 41 -4.91 16.78 -11.41
C GLY A 41 -3.40 17.04 -11.55
N GLY A 42 -2.93 18.26 -11.32
CA GLY A 42 -1.49 18.56 -11.32
C GLY A 42 -0.81 18.22 -9.99
N SER A 43 0.43 17.69 -10.05
CA SER A 43 1.32 17.59 -8.87
C SER A 43 1.41 18.95 -8.17
N ARG A 44 1.45 19.00 -6.82
CA ARG A 44 1.61 20.22 -6.01
C ARG A 44 2.70 21.16 -6.54
N ARG A 45 3.79 20.59 -7.07
CA ARG A 45 4.91 21.32 -7.68
C ARG A 45 4.50 22.11 -8.93
N SER A 46 3.58 21.57 -9.73
CA SER A 46 3.03 22.23 -10.92
C SER A 46 2.08 23.37 -10.56
N SER A 47 1.22 23.19 -9.55
CA SER A 47 0.27 24.22 -9.09
C SER A 47 1.00 25.43 -8.48
N LEU A 48 2.04 25.20 -7.68
CA LEU A 48 2.84 26.28 -7.09
C LEU A 48 3.69 27.00 -8.14
N ARG A 49 4.19 26.29 -9.17
CA ARG A 49 4.87 26.92 -10.31
C ARG A 49 3.93 27.81 -11.11
N ASN A 50 2.72 27.36 -11.38
CA ASN A 50 1.73 28.16 -12.10
C ASN A 50 1.34 29.40 -11.28
N LEU A 51 1.10 29.24 -9.98
CA LEU A 51 0.79 30.36 -9.08
C LEU A 51 1.91 31.40 -9.02
N ALA A 52 3.16 30.97 -8.88
CA ALA A 52 4.28 31.89 -8.82
C ALA A 52 4.53 32.60 -10.15
N ARG A 53 4.35 31.92 -11.28
CA ARG A 53 4.33 32.55 -12.61
C ARG A 53 3.19 33.56 -12.73
N ASP A 54 2.02 33.28 -12.16
CA ASP A 54 0.89 34.20 -12.22
C ASP A 54 1.10 35.42 -11.30
N LEU A 55 1.71 35.24 -10.12
CA LEU A 55 2.15 36.33 -9.25
C LEU A 55 3.18 37.23 -9.94
N ASP A 56 4.13 36.63 -10.64
CA ASP A 56 5.17 37.35 -11.37
C ASP A 56 4.59 38.09 -12.60
N ARG A 57 3.80 37.40 -13.44
CA ARG A 57 3.08 38.00 -14.57
C ARG A 57 2.15 39.14 -14.16
N ALA A 58 1.53 39.04 -12.98
CA ALA A 58 0.67 40.08 -12.43
C ALA A 58 1.45 41.24 -11.78
N GLY A 59 2.79 41.18 -11.72
CA GLY A 59 3.63 42.17 -11.05
C GLY A 59 3.45 42.20 -9.53
N LEU A 60 2.91 41.12 -8.95
CA LEU A 60 2.62 40.98 -7.53
C LEU A 60 3.78 40.35 -6.75
N ALA A 61 4.77 39.77 -7.43
CA ALA A 61 6.09 39.38 -6.89
C ALA A 61 6.92 40.62 -6.50
N SER A 62 6.41 41.39 -5.54
CA SER A 62 6.85 42.74 -5.18
C SER A 62 7.26 42.83 -3.72
N ASP A 63 7.91 43.92 -3.33
CA ASP A 63 8.28 44.19 -1.94
C ASP A 63 7.12 44.05 -0.95
N ARG A 64 5.88 44.31 -1.40
CA ARG A 64 4.69 44.12 -0.58
C ARG A 64 4.42 42.65 -0.26
N LEU A 65 4.55 41.75 -1.24
CA LEU A 65 4.40 40.30 -1.03
C LEU A 65 5.51 39.80 -0.11
N PHE A 66 6.75 40.17 -0.38
CA PHE A 66 7.89 39.73 0.44
C PHE A 66 7.82 40.28 1.88
N LEU A 67 7.43 41.54 2.09
CA LEU A 67 7.20 42.10 3.43
C LEU A 67 6.06 41.37 4.18
N ALA A 68 5.01 40.97 3.47
CA ALA A 68 3.93 40.20 4.06
C ALA A 68 4.38 38.78 4.44
N LEU A 69 5.20 38.13 3.61
CA LEU A 69 5.78 36.83 3.89
C LEU A 69 6.72 36.92 5.11
N VAL A 70 7.53 37.98 5.20
CA VAL A 70 8.41 38.25 6.35
C VAL A 70 7.62 38.46 7.64
N ARG A 71 6.47 39.16 7.59
CA ARG A 71 5.60 39.34 8.76
C ARG A 71 4.98 38.05 9.26
N ARG A 72 4.62 37.14 8.35
CA ARG A 72 4.01 35.85 8.68
C ARG A 72 5.03 34.85 9.19
N ASN A 73 6.19 34.80 8.54
CA ASN A 73 7.25 33.85 8.81
C ASN A 73 8.54 34.60 9.20
N PRO A 74 8.54 35.32 10.36
CA PRO A 74 9.67 36.15 10.78
C PRO A 74 10.97 35.34 10.95
N GLU A 75 10.87 34.05 11.25
CA GLU A 75 11.99 33.10 11.32
C GLU A 75 12.60 32.76 9.95
N ARG A 76 11.89 32.99 8.84
CA ARG A 76 12.32 32.78 7.45
C ARG A 76 12.67 34.07 6.71
N THR A 77 12.81 35.18 7.44
CA THR A 77 13.05 36.52 6.85
C THR A 77 14.21 36.55 5.85
N ALA A 78 15.32 35.87 6.15
CA ALA A 78 16.49 35.84 5.28
C ALA A 78 16.22 35.18 3.92
N ASP A 79 15.52 34.03 3.91
CA ASP A 79 15.18 33.28 2.70
C ASP A 79 14.23 34.09 1.81
N ILE A 80 13.26 34.77 2.44
CA ILE A 80 12.29 35.63 1.77
C ILE A 80 13.00 36.85 1.14
N GLU A 81 13.95 37.46 1.85
CA GLU A 81 14.74 38.58 1.32
C GLU A 81 15.67 38.17 0.17
N GLN A 82 16.24 36.97 0.19
CA GLN A 82 17.08 36.47 -0.90
C GLN A 82 16.31 36.37 -2.20
N VAL A 83 15.10 35.79 -2.17
CA VAL A 83 14.23 35.73 -3.34
C VAL A 83 13.75 37.13 -3.71
N ALA A 84 13.44 38.00 -2.74
CA ALA A 84 13.03 39.38 -3.01
C ALA A 84 14.11 40.18 -3.77
N ARG A 85 15.41 39.99 -3.47
CA ARG A 85 16.51 40.67 -4.17
C ARG A 85 16.58 40.30 -5.65
N PHE A 86 16.23 39.06 -6.00
CA PHE A 86 16.17 38.62 -7.40
C PHE A 86 15.13 39.41 -8.21
N TYR A 87 13.97 39.73 -7.62
CA TYR A 87 12.91 40.51 -8.27
C TYR A 87 13.11 42.04 -8.20
N ARG A 88 14.21 42.54 -7.60
CA ARG A 88 14.52 43.99 -7.46
C ARG A 88 15.43 44.56 -8.56
N ASP A 89 15.76 43.78 -9.58
CA ASP A 89 16.49 44.19 -10.79
C ASP A 89 17.94 44.70 -10.56
N GLU A 90 18.79 43.88 -9.91
CA GLU A 90 20.26 43.97 -10.06
C GLU A 90 20.72 42.90 -11.06
N SER A 91 20.71 43.27 -12.34
CA SER A 91 21.00 42.41 -13.50
C SER A 91 22.36 41.69 -13.41
N PHE A 92 22.35 40.36 -13.49
CA PHE A 92 23.57 39.54 -13.68
C PHE A 92 23.61 38.99 -15.12
N THR A 93 24.44 39.60 -15.97
CA THR A 93 24.79 39.05 -17.30
C THR A 93 25.87 37.98 -17.14
N VAL A 94 25.65 36.77 -17.68
CA VAL A 94 26.65 35.70 -17.70
C VAL A 94 27.37 35.68 -19.06
N PRO A 95 28.72 35.70 -19.12
CA PRO A 95 29.48 35.39 -20.33
C PRO A 95 29.57 33.87 -20.55
N ASP A 96 29.55 33.50 -21.83
CA ASP A 96 29.81 32.15 -22.35
C ASP A 96 31.13 31.54 -21.87
N THR A 97 31.08 30.26 -21.48
CA THR A 97 32.12 29.26 -21.79
C THR A 97 31.65 27.89 -21.31
N ASP A 98 31.52 26.94 -22.24
CA ASP A 98 31.91 25.55 -22.00
C ASP A 98 32.59 25.04 -23.29
N VAL A 99 33.82 24.53 -23.17
CA VAL A 99 34.56 23.90 -24.27
C VAL A 99 34.28 22.39 -24.19
N PRO A 100 33.71 21.76 -25.24
CA PRO A 100 33.49 20.32 -25.22
C PRO A 100 34.78 19.54 -25.49
N GLU A 101 34.83 18.31 -24.96
CA GLU A 101 35.84 17.31 -25.28
C GLU A 101 35.98 17.07 -26.80
N PRO A 102 37.19 16.70 -27.28
CA PRO A 102 37.47 16.65 -28.71
C PRO A 102 36.71 15.53 -29.42
N VAL A 103 36.01 15.92 -30.49
CA VAL A 103 35.29 15.02 -31.39
C VAL A 103 36.26 13.98 -31.98
N PRO A 104 35.90 12.68 -31.96
CA PRO A 104 36.68 11.63 -32.62
C PRO A 104 36.95 11.98 -34.09
N ALA A 105 38.16 11.72 -34.58
CA ALA A 105 38.65 12.23 -35.86
C ALA A 105 37.76 11.89 -37.08
N GLU A 106 37.04 10.77 -37.04
CA GLU A 106 36.11 10.34 -38.08
C GLU A 106 34.83 11.18 -38.16
N PHE A 107 34.46 11.86 -37.08
CA PHE A 107 33.30 12.76 -37.02
C PHE A 107 33.71 14.23 -37.03
N ALA A 108 35.00 14.57 -37.13
CA ALA A 108 35.47 15.94 -37.05
C ALA A 108 34.88 16.84 -38.14
N GLU A 109 34.73 16.32 -39.37
CA GLU A 109 34.17 17.07 -40.49
C GLU A 109 32.66 17.27 -40.36
N PHE A 110 31.95 16.23 -39.89
CA PHE A 110 30.53 16.28 -39.58
C PHE A 110 30.25 17.22 -38.40
N ALA A 111 31.00 17.10 -37.32
CA ALA A 111 30.88 17.97 -36.15
C ALA A 111 31.27 19.42 -36.48
N ALA A 112 32.28 19.66 -37.32
CA ALA A 112 32.58 21.02 -37.78
C ALA A 112 31.49 21.60 -38.69
N SER A 113 30.78 20.76 -39.44
CA SER A 113 29.61 21.18 -40.23
C SER A 113 28.38 21.40 -39.37
N LEU A 114 28.16 20.53 -38.37
CA LEU A 114 27.05 20.60 -37.42
C LEU A 114 27.25 21.79 -36.46
N SER A 115 28.46 21.99 -35.94
CA SER A 115 28.81 23.13 -35.08
C SER A 115 28.59 24.45 -35.83
N ARG A 116 29.05 24.57 -37.09
CA ARG A 116 28.72 25.76 -37.90
C ARG A 116 27.22 25.94 -38.10
N ALA A 117 26.47 24.85 -38.31
CA ALA A 117 25.03 24.91 -38.44
C ALA A 117 24.32 25.25 -37.11
N LEU A 118 24.87 24.84 -35.97
CA LEU A 118 24.36 25.14 -34.62
C LEU A 118 24.76 26.55 -34.15
N ASP A 119 25.95 27.02 -34.50
CA ASP A 119 26.46 28.37 -34.20
C ASP A 119 25.68 29.46 -34.97
N ASP A 120 25.17 29.12 -36.16
CA ASP A 120 24.26 29.98 -36.91
C ASP A 120 22.81 29.96 -36.38
N ILE A 121 22.48 29.06 -35.43
CA ILE A 121 21.17 29.03 -34.76
C ILE A 121 21.23 29.96 -33.55
N THR A 122 20.70 31.17 -33.72
CA THR A 122 20.35 32.02 -32.59
C THR A 122 19.23 31.34 -31.80
N PRO A 123 19.27 31.26 -30.45
CA PRO A 123 18.16 30.76 -29.67
C PRO A 123 16.97 31.68 -29.92
N THR A 124 16.11 31.25 -30.82
CA THR A 124 14.82 31.86 -31.08
C THR A 124 13.92 31.49 -29.90
N ALA A 125 12.99 32.37 -29.57
CA ALA A 125 11.95 32.05 -28.59
C ALA A 125 11.37 30.66 -28.92
N PRO A 126 11.06 29.82 -27.91
CA PRO A 126 10.52 28.50 -28.15
C PRO A 126 9.38 28.62 -29.17
N PRO A 127 9.44 27.86 -30.29
CA PRO A 127 8.53 28.06 -31.39
C PRO A 127 7.09 27.95 -30.90
N ASP A 128 6.21 28.86 -31.32
CA ASP A 128 4.82 28.80 -30.90
C ASP A 128 4.14 27.69 -31.71
N PRO A 129 3.60 26.63 -31.07
CA PRO A 129 2.93 25.56 -31.79
C PRO A 129 1.73 26.02 -32.62
N LEU A 130 1.22 27.24 -32.39
CA LEU A 130 0.08 27.81 -33.14
C LEU A 130 0.50 28.89 -34.16
N ASP A 131 1.78 29.11 -34.41
CA ASP A 131 2.21 29.99 -35.49
C ASP A 131 1.89 29.40 -36.88
N ASP A 132 1.96 30.21 -37.93
CA ASP A 132 1.61 29.78 -39.30
C ASP A 132 2.50 28.65 -39.85
N THR A 133 3.69 28.43 -39.26
CA THR A 133 4.63 27.40 -39.70
C THR A 133 4.31 26.05 -39.06
N HIS A 134 3.94 26.04 -37.79
CA HIS A 134 3.75 24.85 -36.97
C HIS A 134 2.28 24.44 -36.87
N ARG A 135 1.34 25.40 -36.82
CA ARG A 135 -0.11 25.18 -36.64
C ARG A 135 -0.67 24.06 -37.52
N PRO A 136 -0.41 24.00 -38.85
CA PRO A 136 -1.00 22.97 -39.70
C PRO A 136 -0.60 21.55 -39.29
N TRP A 137 0.58 21.38 -38.69
CA TRP A 137 1.10 20.09 -38.25
C TRP A 137 0.72 19.76 -36.80
N THR A 138 0.85 20.73 -35.89
CA THR A 138 0.54 20.55 -34.47
C THR A 138 -0.94 20.30 -34.25
N THR A 139 -1.82 21.01 -34.96
CA THR A 139 -3.28 20.78 -34.90
C THR A 139 -3.70 19.45 -35.53
N ALA A 140 -3.04 19.01 -36.61
CA ALA A 140 -3.26 17.68 -37.19
C ALA A 140 -2.79 16.56 -36.25
N ALA A 141 -1.69 16.76 -35.53
CA ALA A 141 -1.15 15.81 -34.55
C ALA A 141 -1.96 15.77 -33.24
N ALA A 142 -2.57 16.89 -32.83
CA ALA A 142 -3.20 17.04 -31.52
C ALA A 142 -4.37 16.08 -31.24
N VAL A 143 -5.04 15.60 -32.29
CA VAL A 143 -6.16 14.66 -32.17
C VAL A 143 -5.73 13.20 -32.01
N PHE A 144 -4.43 12.89 -32.11
CA PHE A 144 -3.89 11.53 -32.06
C PHE A 144 -3.23 11.22 -30.71
N GLY A 145 -3.35 9.96 -30.29
CA GLY A 145 -2.59 9.39 -29.19
C GLY A 145 -1.10 9.30 -29.50
N ALA A 146 -0.80 8.62 -30.61
CA ALA A 146 0.53 8.56 -31.21
C ALA A 146 0.39 8.43 -32.72
N PHE A 147 1.35 8.95 -33.48
CA PHE A 147 1.28 8.95 -34.96
C PHE A 147 2.65 8.66 -35.59
N PRO A 148 2.69 8.00 -36.77
CA PRO A 148 3.90 7.92 -37.56
C PRO A 148 4.18 9.27 -38.26
N PRO A 149 5.33 9.93 -38.02
CA PRO A 149 5.58 11.26 -38.55
C PRO A 149 5.66 11.28 -40.09
N SER A 150 6.05 10.18 -40.74
CA SER A 150 6.09 10.06 -42.19
C SER A 150 4.71 9.97 -42.86
N GLU A 151 3.67 9.64 -42.10
CA GLU A 151 2.32 9.41 -42.64
C GLU A 151 1.34 10.51 -42.27
N LEU A 152 1.67 11.36 -41.28
CA LEU A 152 0.86 12.51 -40.91
C LEU A 152 0.77 13.49 -42.09
N ARG A 153 -0.44 14.03 -42.32
CA ARG A 153 -0.69 15.12 -43.27
C ARG A 153 -1.10 16.37 -42.50
N PRO A 154 -0.68 17.57 -42.95
CA PRO A 154 -1.04 18.80 -42.29
C PRO A 154 -2.50 19.15 -42.56
N LEU A 155 -3.12 19.89 -41.64
CA LEU A 155 -4.51 20.33 -41.78
C LEU A 155 -4.72 21.30 -42.95
N GLU A 156 -3.69 22.09 -43.25
CA GLU A 156 -3.61 23.02 -44.37
C GLU A 156 -2.41 22.67 -45.27
N PRO A 157 -2.49 22.82 -46.60
CA PRO A 157 -1.38 22.48 -47.50
C PRO A 157 -0.14 23.34 -47.22
N VAL A 158 0.94 22.72 -46.76
CA VAL A 158 2.24 23.36 -46.51
C VAL A 158 3.38 22.56 -47.14
N ALA A 159 4.46 23.25 -47.50
CA ALA A 159 5.62 22.64 -48.17
C ALA A 159 6.61 21.96 -47.18
N SER A 160 6.43 22.17 -45.87
CA SER A 160 7.28 21.60 -44.80
C SER A 160 6.95 20.12 -44.53
N SER A 161 7.79 19.44 -43.75
CA SER A 161 7.59 18.05 -43.33
C SER A 161 7.27 17.97 -41.83
N ALA A 162 6.38 17.06 -41.45
CA ALA A 162 6.10 16.74 -40.04
C ALA A 162 7.38 16.46 -39.24
N ILE A 163 8.34 15.75 -39.83
CA ILE A 163 9.60 15.37 -39.15
C ILE A 163 10.41 16.60 -38.75
N THR A 164 10.48 17.60 -39.62
CA THR A 164 11.26 18.81 -39.38
C THR A 164 10.51 19.82 -38.53
N THR A 165 9.18 19.85 -38.62
CA THR A 165 8.35 20.87 -37.97
C THR A 165 7.89 20.47 -36.58
N LEU A 166 7.68 19.18 -36.31
CA LEU A 166 7.19 18.71 -34.99
C LEU A 166 8.29 18.30 -34.02
N SER A 167 9.55 18.23 -34.43
CA SER A 167 10.65 17.69 -33.63
C SER A 167 10.84 18.36 -32.26
N GLY A 168 10.44 19.63 -32.11
CA GLY A 168 10.50 20.38 -30.85
C GLY A 168 9.28 20.27 -29.95
N PHE A 169 8.25 19.50 -30.33
CA PHE A 169 6.96 19.41 -29.62
C PHE A 169 6.52 17.96 -29.35
N VAL A 170 7.42 17.00 -29.54
CA VAL A 170 7.07 15.58 -29.53
C VAL A 170 8.10 14.74 -28.77
N HIS A 171 7.62 13.62 -28.23
CA HIS A 171 8.45 12.55 -27.69
C HIS A 171 8.33 11.29 -28.55
N PRO A 172 9.45 10.68 -28.99
CA PRO A 172 9.42 9.42 -29.73
C PRO A 172 9.19 8.22 -28.81
N ASN A 173 8.31 7.31 -29.20
CA ASN A 173 8.17 5.99 -28.60
C ASN A 173 9.17 4.98 -29.20
N LEU A 174 9.41 3.89 -28.47
CA LEU A 174 10.26 2.78 -28.89
C LEU A 174 9.79 2.08 -30.18
N ASP A 175 8.50 2.20 -30.52
CA ASP A 175 7.90 1.67 -31.75
C ASP A 175 8.04 2.62 -32.96
N GLY A 176 8.70 3.76 -32.79
CA GLY A 176 8.93 4.76 -33.84
C GLY A 176 7.77 5.73 -34.08
N ARG A 177 6.67 5.61 -33.32
CA ARG A 177 5.58 6.61 -33.34
C ARG A 177 5.93 7.81 -32.45
N TRP A 178 5.39 8.97 -32.77
CA TRP A 178 5.59 10.20 -32.00
C TRP A 178 4.35 10.52 -31.16
N LEU A 179 4.56 10.98 -29.93
CA LEU A 179 3.53 11.58 -29.08
C LEU A 179 3.73 13.08 -29.05
N LEU A 180 2.65 13.84 -29.22
CA LEU A 180 2.68 15.28 -29.02
C LEU A 180 2.73 15.60 -27.53
N ASP A 181 3.55 16.58 -27.17
CA ASP A 181 3.65 17.08 -25.80
C ASP A 181 2.29 17.55 -25.31
N GLU A 182 1.95 17.17 -24.08
CA GLU A 182 0.60 17.38 -23.53
C GLU A 182 0.19 18.87 -23.47
N PRO A 183 1.05 19.82 -23.03
CA PRO A 183 0.70 21.25 -23.07
C PRO A 183 0.44 21.77 -24.48
N VAL A 184 1.17 21.25 -25.48
CA VAL A 184 0.99 21.62 -26.89
C VAL A 184 -0.33 21.07 -27.42
N ARG A 185 -0.64 19.82 -27.10
CA ARG A 185 -1.90 19.15 -27.46
C ARG A 185 -3.10 19.93 -26.94
N VAL A 186 -3.12 20.25 -25.65
CA VAL A 186 -4.23 20.99 -25.00
C VAL A 186 -4.45 22.34 -25.68
N ARG A 187 -3.38 23.11 -25.94
CA ARG A 187 -3.45 24.40 -26.65
C ARG A 187 -4.04 24.25 -28.06
N CYS A 188 -3.62 23.22 -28.79
CA CYS A 188 -4.11 22.97 -30.15
C CYS A 188 -5.57 22.53 -30.18
N LEU A 189 -5.99 21.64 -29.27
CA LEU A 189 -7.40 21.22 -29.15
C LEU A 189 -8.30 22.40 -28.78
N ASN A 190 -7.88 23.25 -27.82
CA ASN A 190 -8.60 24.48 -27.48
C ASN A 190 -8.71 25.45 -28.66
N HIS A 191 -7.66 25.60 -29.46
CA HIS A 191 -7.68 26.41 -30.67
C HIS A 191 -8.66 25.85 -31.71
N LEU A 192 -8.58 24.55 -31.99
CA LEU A 192 -9.48 23.86 -32.93
C LEU A 192 -10.94 23.94 -32.51
N TRP A 193 -11.24 23.86 -31.22
CA TRP A 193 -12.60 24.01 -30.68
C TRP A 193 -13.13 25.43 -30.87
N ARG A 194 -12.36 26.44 -30.45
CA ARG A 194 -12.76 27.86 -30.57
C ARG A 194 -12.91 28.33 -32.02
N THR A 195 -12.25 27.67 -32.96
CA THR A 195 -12.30 27.99 -34.39
C THR A 195 -13.25 27.07 -35.18
N ASP A 196 -14.04 26.22 -34.50
CA ASP A 196 -14.98 25.28 -35.12
C ASP A 196 -14.32 24.36 -36.18
N SER A 197 -13.04 24.03 -35.97
CA SER A 197 -12.19 23.27 -36.89
C SER A 197 -11.81 21.89 -36.36
N LEU A 198 -12.26 21.51 -35.16
CA LEU A 198 -11.94 20.24 -34.53
C LEU A 198 -12.43 19.03 -35.33
N ALA A 199 -13.65 19.09 -35.89
CA ALA A 199 -14.18 18.04 -36.76
C ALA A 199 -13.31 17.86 -38.02
N VAL A 200 -12.83 18.96 -38.60
CA VAL A 200 -11.93 18.92 -39.77
C VAL A 200 -10.61 18.24 -39.41
N ALA A 201 -10.04 18.52 -38.23
CA ALA A 201 -8.81 17.88 -37.77
C ALA A 201 -8.98 16.37 -37.53
N LEU A 202 -10.11 15.95 -36.95
CA LEU A 202 -10.43 14.54 -36.75
C LEU A 202 -10.52 13.75 -38.08
N ASP A 203 -10.95 14.42 -39.16
CA ASP A 203 -11.20 13.78 -40.46
C ASP A 203 -10.06 13.96 -41.47
N ALA A 204 -9.05 14.78 -41.17
CA ALA A 204 -7.96 15.11 -42.10
C ALA A 204 -7.01 13.94 -42.43
N ASN A 205 -6.88 12.97 -41.52
CA ASN A 205 -5.91 11.87 -41.59
C ASN A 205 -6.54 10.47 -41.43
N PRO A 206 -7.56 10.09 -42.23
CA PRO A 206 -8.37 8.89 -41.98
C PRO A 206 -7.59 7.58 -42.19
N HIS A 207 -6.46 7.63 -42.89
CA HIS A 207 -5.58 6.48 -43.15
C HIS A 207 -4.74 6.06 -41.94
N ILE A 208 -4.59 6.92 -40.92
CA ILE A 208 -3.88 6.60 -39.68
C ILE A 208 -4.90 6.04 -38.68
N GLU A 209 -4.70 4.80 -38.25
CA GLU A 209 -5.51 4.16 -37.20
C GLU A 209 -5.01 4.60 -35.81
N ASP A 210 -5.92 5.18 -35.02
CA ASP A 210 -5.68 5.57 -33.63
C ASP A 210 -7.01 5.57 -32.85
N SER A 211 -7.12 4.67 -31.87
CA SER A 211 -8.35 4.51 -31.09
C SER A 211 -8.68 5.73 -30.23
N LYS A 212 -7.67 6.51 -29.82
CA LYS A 212 -7.88 7.72 -28.99
C LYS A 212 -8.49 8.86 -29.80
N ARG A 213 -8.09 9.02 -31.08
CA ARG A 213 -8.79 9.92 -32.01
C ARG A 213 -10.26 9.57 -32.17
N ASP A 214 -10.58 8.29 -32.31
CA ASP A 214 -11.97 7.85 -32.51
C ASP A 214 -12.82 8.07 -31.24
N LYS A 215 -12.23 7.93 -30.06
CA LYS A 215 -12.84 8.29 -28.77
C LYS A 215 -13.04 9.79 -28.61
N LEU A 216 -12.04 10.58 -28.98
CA LEU A 216 -12.16 12.04 -29.05
C LEU A 216 -13.31 12.46 -29.98
N ARG A 217 -13.45 11.82 -31.15
CA ARG A 217 -14.58 12.05 -32.06
C ARG A 217 -15.92 11.75 -31.40
N THR A 218 -16.02 10.63 -30.68
CA THR A 218 -17.25 10.21 -29.96
C THR A 218 -17.64 11.22 -28.88
N LEU A 219 -16.66 11.69 -28.09
CA LEU A 219 -16.87 12.70 -27.04
C LEU A 219 -17.34 14.05 -27.62
N VAL A 220 -16.71 14.50 -28.71
CA VAL A 220 -17.05 15.75 -29.38
C VAL A 220 -18.43 15.69 -30.04
N ALA A 221 -18.84 14.53 -30.54
CA ALA A 221 -20.18 14.33 -31.10
C ALA A 221 -21.29 14.40 -30.04
N GLY A 222 -20.95 14.28 -28.75
CA GLY A 222 -21.92 14.23 -27.65
C GLY A 222 -22.70 12.92 -27.60
N ASP A 223 -22.14 11.84 -28.15
CA ASP A 223 -22.77 10.53 -28.11
C ASP A 223 -22.87 10.04 -26.66
N PRO A 224 -24.02 9.49 -26.22
CA PRO A 224 -24.19 9.01 -24.86
C PRO A 224 -23.23 7.84 -24.59
N LEU A 225 -22.39 8.01 -23.57
CA LEU A 225 -21.48 6.95 -23.12
C LEU A 225 -22.19 6.05 -22.10
N ALA A 226 -21.89 4.75 -22.16
CA ALA A 226 -22.24 3.78 -21.13
C ALA A 226 -20.96 3.18 -20.51
N PRO A 227 -20.21 3.93 -19.66
CA PRO A 227 -18.90 3.51 -19.15
C PRO A 227 -18.90 2.12 -18.50
N ASN A 228 -19.96 1.78 -17.76
CA ASN A 228 -20.09 0.50 -17.05
C ASN A 228 -20.18 -0.71 -17.98
N GLU A 229 -20.55 -0.53 -19.25
CA GLU A 229 -20.61 -1.60 -20.26
C GLU A 229 -19.31 -1.72 -21.07
N MET A 230 -18.40 -0.75 -20.92
CA MET A 230 -17.14 -0.71 -21.67
C MET A 230 -16.12 -1.70 -21.11
N ARG A 231 -15.16 -2.09 -21.95
CA ARG A 231 -13.99 -2.86 -21.50
C ARG A 231 -13.01 -1.95 -20.76
N SER A 232 -12.19 -2.50 -19.86
CA SER A 232 -11.24 -1.70 -19.05
C SER A 232 -10.27 -0.91 -19.94
N LYS A 233 -9.71 -1.55 -20.99
CA LYS A 233 -8.90 -0.88 -22.02
C LYS A 233 -9.63 0.30 -22.67
N ASP A 234 -10.93 0.16 -22.89
CA ASP A 234 -11.69 1.22 -23.54
C ASP A 234 -11.84 2.44 -22.64
N LEU A 235 -12.13 2.22 -21.36
CA LEU A 235 -12.19 3.26 -20.32
C LEU A 235 -10.84 3.93 -20.08
N GLU A 236 -9.75 3.18 -20.00
CA GLU A 236 -8.39 3.74 -19.84
C GLU A 236 -8.05 4.71 -20.98
N GLU A 237 -8.36 4.34 -22.22
CA GLU A 237 -8.15 5.21 -23.37
C GLU A 237 -9.07 6.43 -23.35
N TYR A 238 -10.33 6.30 -22.89
CA TYR A 238 -11.19 7.47 -22.64
C TYR A 238 -10.60 8.37 -21.56
N SER A 239 -10.04 7.82 -20.48
CA SER A 239 -9.36 8.59 -19.43
C SER A 239 -8.20 9.41 -19.97
N VAL A 240 -7.38 8.81 -20.85
CA VAL A 240 -6.26 9.53 -21.50
C VAL A 240 -6.78 10.68 -22.35
N VAL A 241 -7.82 10.44 -23.16
CA VAL A 241 -8.44 11.49 -24.00
C VAL A 241 -9.05 12.58 -23.14
N MET A 242 -9.72 12.23 -22.03
CA MET A 242 -10.27 13.20 -21.09
C MET A 242 -9.17 14.06 -20.46
N GLY A 243 -7.99 13.49 -20.18
CA GLY A 243 -6.79 14.22 -19.78
C GLY A 243 -6.44 15.36 -20.73
N TRP A 244 -6.53 15.13 -22.04
CA TRP A 244 -6.28 16.16 -23.07
C TRP A 244 -7.32 17.27 -23.08
N LEU A 245 -8.51 16.99 -22.54
CA LEU A 245 -9.67 17.88 -22.55
C LEU A 245 -9.87 18.57 -21.20
N VAL A 246 -9.02 18.33 -20.20
CA VAL A 246 -9.20 18.84 -18.82
C VAL A 246 -9.38 20.35 -18.78
N GLU A 247 -8.53 21.08 -19.49
CA GLU A 247 -8.51 22.55 -19.59
C GLU A 247 -9.31 23.08 -20.79
N THR A 248 -10.22 22.27 -21.33
CA THR A 248 -11.05 22.62 -22.48
C THR A 248 -12.53 22.57 -22.10
N ASP A 249 -13.33 23.48 -22.67
CA ASP A 249 -14.81 23.48 -22.52
C ASP A 249 -15.48 22.52 -23.53
N ILE A 250 -14.76 21.51 -24.01
CA ILE A 250 -15.21 20.60 -25.10
C ILE A 250 -16.18 19.55 -24.56
N VAL A 251 -15.96 19.04 -23.35
CA VAL A 251 -16.73 17.92 -22.77
C VAL A 251 -17.37 18.34 -21.47
N ASP A 252 -18.60 17.90 -21.27
CA ASP A 252 -19.36 18.08 -20.04
C ASP A 252 -18.58 17.56 -18.81
N PRO A 253 -18.43 18.37 -17.74
CA PRO A 253 -17.83 17.93 -16.48
C PRO A 253 -18.44 16.64 -15.90
N ASP A 254 -19.73 16.39 -16.12
CA ASP A 254 -20.41 15.20 -15.60
C ASP A 254 -19.94 13.93 -16.31
N VAL A 255 -19.67 14.00 -17.62
CA VAL A 255 -19.12 12.87 -18.39
C VAL A 255 -17.71 12.53 -17.88
N ARG A 256 -16.92 13.56 -17.53
CA ARG A 256 -15.60 13.37 -16.92
C ARG A 256 -15.70 12.68 -15.57
N ALA A 257 -16.52 13.24 -14.68
CA ALA A 257 -16.73 12.71 -13.35
C ALA A 257 -17.24 11.26 -13.38
N LEU A 258 -18.15 10.95 -14.31
CA LEU A 258 -18.67 9.60 -14.52
C LEU A 258 -17.58 8.62 -14.94
N LEU A 259 -16.73 8.98 -15.92
CA LEU A 259 -15.65 8.12 -16.41
C LEU A 259 -14.59 7.85 -15.35
N GLU A 260 -14.13 8.90 -14.66
CA GLU A 260 -13.17 8.80 -13.56
C GLU A 260 -13.73 7.94 -12.43
N ALA A 261 -14.98 8.19 -12.02
CA ALA A 261 -15.61 7.41 -10.97
C ALA A 261 -15.79 5.94 -11.38
N THR A 262 -16.19 5.67 -12.61
CA THR A 262 -16.33 4.30 -13.13
C THR A 262 -14.99 3.57 -13.09
N LEU A 263 -13.91 4.21 -13.52
CA LEU A 263 -12.55 3.62 -13.48
C LEU A 263 -12.14 3.27 -12.05
N THR A 264 -12.24 4.21 -11.12
CA THR A 264 -11.89 3.96 -9.72
C THR A 264 -12.77 2.88 -9.08
N ARG A 265 -14.06 2.82 -9.41
CA ARG A 265 -14.95 1.74 -8.94
C ARG A 265 -14.59 0.38 -9.53
N ARG A 266 -14.06 0.34 -10.75
CA ARG A 266 -13.61 -0.91 -11.37
C ARG A 266 -12.37 -1.48 -10.71
N ASP A 267 -11.48 -0.67 -10.16
CA ASP A 267 -10.36 -1.18 -9.34
C ASP A 267 -10.86 -2.02 -8.15
N LEU A 268 -12.02 -1.67 -7.60
CA LEU A 268 -12.70 -2.41 -6.53
C LEU A 268 -13.42 -3.67 -7.06
N LEU A 269 -14.13 -3.55 -8.18
CA LEU A 269 -15.10 -4.57 -8.64
C LEU A 269 -14.56 -5.53 -9.71
N ASP A 270 -13.56 -5.16 -10.52
CA ASP A 270 -12.99 -6.03 -11.56
C ASP A 270 -12.42 -7.34 -11.00
N PRO A 271 -11.75 -7.38 -9.83
CA PRO A 271 -11.36 -8.65 -9.20
C PRO A 271 -12.55 -9.57 -8.91
N LEU A 272 -13.69 -9.00 -8.48
CA LEU A 272 -14.93 -9.74 -8.24
C LEU A 272 -15.59 -10.17 -9.56
N ALA A 273 -15.57 -9.33 -10.58
CA ALA A 273 -16.07 -9.66 -11.92
C ALA A 273 -15.32 -10.83 -12.54
N ALA A 274 -13.98 -10.86 -12.40
CA ALA A 274 -13.15 -11.97 -12.83
C ALA A 274 -13.45 -13.27 -12.07
N LEU A 275 -13.78 -13.17 -10.79
CA LEU A 275 -14.15 -14.32 -9.95
C LEU A 275 -15.53 -14.89 -10.32
N VAL A 276 -16.52 -14.02 -10.55
CA VAL A 276 -17.90 -14.38 -10.93
C VAL A 276 -17.91 -14.98 -12.33
N GLY A 277 -17.34 -14.26 -13.31
CA GLY A 277 -17.29 -14.66 -14.71
C GLY A 277 -18.66 -14.98 -15.34
N PRO A 278 -18.69 -15.49 -16.58
CA PRO A 278 -19.93 -15.90 -17.25
C PRO A 278 -20.47 -17.25 -16.74
N HIS A 279 -19.79 -17.90 -15.80
CA HIS A 279 -20.06 -19.27 -15.37
C HIS A 279 -20.72 -19.35 -13.98
N PHE A 280 -21.10 -18.21 -13.40
CA PHE A 280 -21.84 -18.20 -12.13
C PHE A 280 -23.20 -18.87 -12.31
N GLN A 281 -23.41 -20.01 -11.66
CA GLN A 281 -24.62 -20.81 -11.75
C GLN A 281 -25.03 -21.32 -10.36
N GLY A 282 -26.33 -21.52 -10.16
CA GLY A 282 -26.89 -21.86 -8.85
C GLY A 282 -26.99 -20.66 -7.92
N ARG A 283 -27.36 -20.93 -6.66
CA ARG A 283 -27.54 -19.93 -5.59
C ARG A 283 -28.71 -18.98 -5.79
N GLU A 284 -29.72 -19.36 -6.58
CA GLU A 284 -30.88 -18.51 -6.85
C GLU A 284 -31.68 -18.22 -5.57
N SER A 285 -31.77 -19.19 -4.65
CA SER A 285 -32.40 -18.98 -3.34
C SER A 285 -31.64 -17.97 -2.48
N GLU A 286 -30.31 -18.07 -2.47
CA GLU A 286 -29.43 -17.22 -1.70
C GLU A 286 -29.41 -15.80 -2.28
N LEU A 287 -29.25 -15.66 -3.61
CA LEU A 287 -29.37 -14.39 -4.32
C LEU A 287 -30.72 -13.71 -4.05
N LYS A 288 -31.82 -14.46 -4.11
CA LYS A 288 -33.16 -13.93 -3.82
C LYS A 288 -33.29 -13.48 -2.36
N THR A 289 -32.71 -14.23 -1.44
CA THR A 289 -32.70 -13.89 -0.01
C THR A 289 -31.92 -12.59 0.23
N VAL A 290 -30.75 -12.46 -0.40
CA VAL A 290 -29.93 -11.25 -0.27
C VAL A 290 -30.58 -10.06 -0.99
N ASP A 291 -31.19 -10.24 -2.17
CA ASP A 291 -31.93 -9.17 -2.86
C ASP A 291 -33.11 -8.65 -2.00
N TRP A 292 -33.89 -9.55 -1.39
CA TRP A 292 -34.94 -9.14 -0.44
C TRP A 292 -34.38 -8.39 0.77
N PHE A 293 -33.23 -8.80 1.28
CA PHE A 293 -32.56 -8.14 2.39
C PHE A 293 -32.08 -6.72 2.01
N VAL A 294 -31.38 -6.60 0.87
CA VAL A 294 -30.89 -5.34 0.29
C VAL A 294 -32.04 -4.36 0.02
N ARG A 295 -33.18 -4.85 -0.48
CA ARG A 295 -34.40 -4.06 -0.70
C ARG A 295 -35.18 -3.72 0.57
N GLY A 296 -34.65 -4.07 1.75
CA GLY A 296 -35.32 -3.83 3.02
C GLY A 296 -36.65 -4.57 3.20
N MET A 297 -36.93 -5.59 2.41
CA MET A 297 -38.15 -6.41 2.51
C MET A 297 -38.10 -7.40 3.69
N VAL A 298 -36.93 -7.55 4.31
CA VAL A 298 -36.69 -8.38 5.49
C VAL A 298 -36.66 -7.49 6.74
N VAL A 299 -37.28 -7.93 7.83
CA VAL A 299 -37.33 -7.17 9.11
C VAL A 299 -35.94 -7.03 9.74
N LYS A 300 -35.09 -8.06 9.62
CA LYS A 300 -33.72 -8.08 10.16
C LYS A 300 -32.82 -7.10 9.42
N ASN A 301 -32.00 -6.34 10.14
CA ASN A 301 -31.06 -5.35 9.60
C ASN A 301 -29.61 -5.86 9.45
N ALA A 302 -29.32 -7.08 9.90
CA ALA A 302 -28.05 -7.77 9.67
C ALA A 302 -28.27 -9.12 9.00
N LEU A 303 -27.38 -9.49 8.07
CA LEU A 303 -27.30 -10.79 7.41
C LEU A 303 -25.87 -11.31 7.57
N CYS A 304 -25.75 -12.58 7.93
CA CYS A 304 -24.46 -13.24 8.04
C CYS A 304 -24.33 -14.35 6.98
N LEU A 305 -23.37 -14.16 6.08
CA LEU A 305 -22.96 -15.14 5.08
C LEU A 305 -21.73 -15.91 5.59
N TYR A 306 -21.86 -17.20 5.85
CA TYR A 306 -20.72 -17.97 6.37
C TYR A 306 -20.64 -19.36 5.76
N GLY A 307 -19.43 -19.91 5.74
CA GLY A 307 -19.19 -21.24 5.16
C GLY A 307 -17.70 -21.53 4.96
N PRO A 308 -17.36 -22.78 4.63
CA PRO A 308 -15.97 -23.18 4.43
C PRO A 308 -15.28 -22.41 3.29
N GLY A 309 -13.95 -22.48 3.23
CA GLY A 309 -13.17 -21.89 2.15
C GLY A 309 -13.53 -22.52 0.79
N GLY A 310 -13.53 -21.71 -0.29
CA GLY A 310 -13.79 -22.19 -1.66
C GLY A 310 -15.26 -22.46 -2.02
N VAL A 311 -16.19 -22.32 -1.07
CA VAL A 311 -17.64 -22.58 -1.29
C VAL A 311 -18.35 -21.52 -2.17
N GLY A 312 -17.65 -20.45 -2.54
CA GLY A 312 -18.18 -19.40 -3.42
C GLY A 312 -18.78 -18.18 -2.70
N LYS A 313 -18.43 -17.90 -1.43
CA LYS A 313 -18.90 -16.71 -0.68
C LYS A 313 -18.59 -15.40 -1.42
N THR A 314 -17.33 -15.17 -1.74
CA THR A 314 -16.86 -13.98 -2.47
C THR A 314 -17.44 -13.92 -3.89
N SER A 315 -17.68 -15.07 -4.54
CA SER A 315 -18.38 -15.11 -5.83
C SER A 315 -19.85 -14.67 -5.70
N LEU A 316 -20.55 -15.12 -4.65
CA LEU A 316 -21.93 -14.69 -4.39
C LEU A 316 -22.00 -13.19 -4.09
N LEU A 317 -21.13 -12.70 -3.19
CA LEU A 317 -21.02 -11.26 -2.89
C LEU A 317 -20.66 -10.45 -4.14
N GLY A 318 -19.67 -10.90 -4.91
CA GLY A 318 -19.29 -10.28 -6.17
C GLY A 318 -20.46 -10.19 -7.13
N LYS A 319 -21.26 -11.26 -7.27
CA LYS A 319 -22.45 -11.23 -8.12
C LYS A 319 -23.47 -10.18 -7.66
N ILE A 320 -23.72 -10.09 -6.35
CA ILE A 320 -24.62 -9.08 -5.76
C ILE A 320 -24.10 -7.67 -6.00
N LEU A 321 -22.82 -7.40 -5.73
CA LEU A 321 -22.21 -6.09 -5.90
C LEU A 321 -22.21 -5.63 -7.36
N LEU A 322 -21.93 -6.54 -8.30
CA LEU A 322 -22.01 -6.25 -9.74
C LEU A 322 -23.45 -5.97 -10.20
N ASP A 323 -24.44 -6.67 -9.64
CA ASP A 323 -25.85 -6.42 -9.94
C ASP A 323 -26.31 -5.07 -9.36
N LEU A 324 -25.84 -4.70 -8.17
CA LEU A 324 -26.06 -3.37 -7.58
C LEU A 324 -25.42 -2.27 -8.42
N GLU A 325 -24.19 -2.47 -8.90
CA GLU A 325 -23.48 -1.55 -9.78
C GLU A 325 -24.23 -1.32 -11.09
N LEU A 326 -24.72 -2.40 -11.70
CA LEU A 326 -25.51 -2.32 -12.93
C LEU A 326 -26.84 -1.60 -12.69
N ALA A 327 -27.51 -1.89 -11.57
CA ALA A 327 -28.78 -1.25 -11.22
C ALA A 327 -28.64 0.24 -10.89
N ALA A 328 -27.48 0.66 -10.39
CA ALA A 328 -27.21 2.03 -9.98
C ALA A 328 -27.35 3.06 -11.11
N GLN A 329 -27.21 2.63 -12.37
CA GLN A 329 -27.44 3.48 -13.55
C GLN A 329 -28.85 4.05 -13.64
N ARG A 330 -29.83 3.36 -13.05
CA ARG A 330 -31.25 3.74 -13.14
C ARG A 330 -31.75 4.31 -11.83
N TRP A 331 -31.44 3.62 -10.73
CA TRP A 331 -31.80 4.02 -9.37
C TRP A 331 -30.69 3.55 -8.41
N PRO A 332 -29.76 4.42 -7.99
CA PRO A 332 -28.65 4.05 -7.13
C PRO A 332 -29.15 3.57 -5.78
N THR A 333 -28.86 2.30 -5.45
CA THR A 333 -28.93 1.81 -4.08
C THR A 333 -27.58 2.12 -3.43
N PRO A 334 -27.50 2.94 -2.37
CA PRO A 334 -26.23 3.22 -1.73
C PRO A 334 -25.63 1.94 -1.14
N PHE A 335 -24.43 1.58 -1.58
CA PHE A 335 -23.70 0.44 -1.02
C PHE A 335 -22.21 0.74 -0.85
N VAL A 336 -21.60 0.07 0.12
CA VAL A 336 -20.16 0.15 0.41
C VAL A 336 -19.63 -1.26 0.66
N TYR A 337 -18.48 -1.57 0.06
CA TYR A 337 -17.77 -2.84 0.23
C TYR A 337 -16.44 -2.62 0.96
N LEU A 338 -16.31 -3.22 2.14
CA LEU A 338 -15.11 -3.20 2.98
C LEU A 338 -14.57 -4.63 3.08
N ASP A 339 -13.42 -4.87 2.45
CA ASP A 339 -12.69 -6.13 2.55
C ASP A 339 -11.56 -6.02 3.58
N PHE A 340 -11.63 -6.79 4.67
CA PHE A 340 -10.64 -6.73 5.74
C PHE A 340 -9.31 -7.43 5.43
N ASP A 341 -9.17 -8.07 4.27
CA ASP A 341 -7.84 -8.47 3.75
C ASP A 341 -7.00 -7.27 3.30
N TRP A 342 -7.62 -6.10 3.09
CA TRP A 342 -6.91 -4.89 2.67
C TRP A 342 -6.42 -4.06 3.84
N ILE A 343 -5.15 -3.65 3.80
CA ILE A 343 -4.47 -2.89 4.86
C ILE A 343 -5.22 -1.59 5.20
N ARG A 344 -5.84 -0.94 4.21
CA ARG A 344 -6.58 0.33 4.41
C ARG A 344 -7.87 0.20 5.22
N ASN A 345 -8.37 -1.02 5.42
CA ASN A 345 -9.59 -1.30 6.17
C ASN A 345 -9.23 -1.80 7.58
N ASP A 346 -8.51 -1.01 8.38
CA ASP A 346 -8.21 -1.40 9.76
C ASP A 346 -9.45 -1.18 10.65
N PRO A 347 -10.01 -2.22 11.32
CA PRO A 347 -11.12 -2.04 12.26
C PRO A 347 -10.81 -1.10 13.42
N ARG A 348 -9.52 -0.84 13.71
CA ARG A 348 -9.07 0.10 14.75
C ARG A 348 -9.01 1.56 14.28
N ASP A 349 -9.30 1.83 13.01
CA ASP A 349 -9.35 3.17 12.44
C ASP A 349 -10.77 3.50 11.93
N PRO A 350 -11.73 3.80 12.82
CA PRO A 350 -13.09 4.18 12.44
C PRO A 350 -13.16 5.39 11.50
N ALA A 351 -12.24 6.35 11.63
CA ALA A 351 -12.17 7.50 10.75
C ALA A 351 -11.73 7.09 9.33
N GLY A 352 -10.76 6.18 9.22
CA GLY A 352 -10.36 5.55 7.97
C GLY A 352 -11.48 4.75 7.31
N LEU A 353 -12.26 3.98 8.09
CA LEU A 353 -13.44 3.27 7.58
C LEU A 353 -14.53 4.25 7.10
N LEU A 354 -14.77 5.33 7.83
CA LEU A 354 -15.70 6.39 7.43
C LEU A 354 -15.25 7.09 6.15
N ARG A 355 -13.94 7.33 6.00
CA ARG A 355 -13.33 7.85 4.76
C ARG A 355 -13.61 6.93 3.58
N GLN A 356 -13.44 5.61 3.75
CA GLN A 356 -13.73 4.63 2.70
C GLN A 356 -15.24 4.60 2.34
N ILE A 357 -16.12 4.76 3.32
CA ILE A 357 -17.57 4.91 3.08
C ILE A 357 -17.84 6.18 2.26
N ALA A 358 -17.29 7.33 2.66
CA ALA A 358 -17.47 8.61 1.98
C ALA A 358 -16.93 8.57 0.54
N GLU A 359 -15.74 8.00 0.33
CA GLU A 359 -15.12 7.80 -0.98
C GLU A 359 -16.02 6.96 -1.90
N GLN A 360 -16.48 5.79 -1.44
CA GLN A 360 -17.32 4.92 -2.26
C GLN A 360 -18.69 5.54 -2.60
N LEU A 361 -19.27 6.32 -1.68
CA LEU A 361 -20.51 7.07 -1.93
C LEU A 361 -20.28 8.24 -2.89
N ARG A 362 -19.17 8.98 -2.75
CA ARG A 362 -18.76 10.01 -3.72
C ARG A 362 -18.69 9.43 -5.13
N LEU A 363 -18.05 8.28 -5.29
CA LEU A 363 -17.91 7.61 -6.58
C LEU A 363 -19.26 7.11 -7.12
N LEU A 364 -20.14 6.61 -6.26
CA LEU A 364 -21.48 6.16 -6.65
C LEU A 364 -22.35 7.32 -7.16
N TYR A 365 -22.23 8.49 -6.56
CA TYR A 365 -23.02 9.69 -6.87
C TYR A 365 -22.24 10.73 -7.66
N ALA A 366 -21.18 10.35 -8.38
CA ALA A 366 -20.19 11.26 -8.96
C ALA A 366 -20.76 12.33 -9.93
N THR A 367 -21.92 12.08 -10.54
CA THR A 367 -22.62 13.01 -11.45
C THR A 367 -23.67 13.88 -10.75
N THR A 368 -23.65 13.94 -9.42
CA THR A 368 -24.59 14.73 -8.61
C THR A 368 -23.84 15.86 -7.90
N ASP A 369 -24.55 16.94 -7.58
CA ASP A 369 -23.98 18.04 -6.81
C ASP A 369 -23.53 17.58 -5.40
N GLU A 370 -24.22 16.58 -4.83
CA GLU A 370 -23.93 15.99 -3.53
C GLU A 370 -22.59 15.23 -3.49
N ALA A 371 -22.02 14.84 -4.64
CA ALA A 371 -20.70 14.22 -4.70
C ALA A 371 -19.62 15.09 -4.05
N ARG A 372 -19.73 16.41 -4.18
CA ARG A 372 -18.81 17.38 -3.56
C ARG A 372 -18.89 17.31 -2.03
N GLU A 373 -20.05 17.02 -1.46
CA GLU A 373 -20.22 16.93 -0.01
C GLU A 373 -19.61 15.64 0.54
N PHE A 374 -19.74 14.52 -0.19
CA PHE A 374 -19.01 13.28 0.16
C PHE A 374 -17.50 13.44 0.01
N ALA A 375 -17.02 14.16 -1.01
CA ALA A 375 -15.61 14.51 -1.16
C ALA A 375 -15.09 15.35 0.01
N ALA A 376 -15.87 16.36 0.43
CA ALA A 376 -15.52 17.14 1.60
C ALA A 376 -15.47 16.30 2.88
N LEU A 377 -16.36 15.30 3.04
CA LEU A 377 -16.31 14.39 4.17
C LEU A 377 -15.09 13.45 4.10
N GLU A 378 -14.71 12.99 2.91
CA GLU A 378 -13.48 12.24 2.65
C GLU A 378 -12.24 13.06 3.06
N ASP A 379 -12.17 14.33 2.65
CA ASP A 379 -11.08 15.25 2.98
C ASP A 379 -11.02 15.54 4.49
N LEU A 380 -12.18 15.71 5.14
CA LEU A 380 -12.29 15.95 6.58
C LEU A 380 -11.80 14.74 7.39
N THR A 381 -12.25 13.54 7.03
CA THR A 381 -11.86 12.28 7.70
C THR A 381 -10.40 11.92 7.43
N GLY A 382 -9.89 12.21 6.23
CA GLY A 382 -8.49 12.03 5.86
C GLY A 382 -7.53 13.12 6.36
N ARG A 383 -8.05 14.20 6.97
CA ARG A 383 -7.29 15.38 7.41
C ARG A 383 -6.43 16.00 6.28
N ILE A 384 -6.95 15.99 5.06
CA ILE A 384 -6.26 16.51 3.87
C ILE A 384 -6.48 18.01 3.75
N ASP A 385 -7.75 18.43 3.84
CA ASP A 385 -8.20 19.79 3.54
C ASP A 385 -9.43 20.16 4.40
N ILE A 386 -9.23 20.18 5.71
CA ILE A 386 -10.28 20.31 6.74
C ILE A 386 -11.06 21.64 6.58
N GLU A 387 -10.36 22.67 6.13
CA GLU A 387 -10.86 24.04 6.03
C GLU A 387 -11.83 24.27 4.87
N ARG A 388 -11.50 23.75 3.68
CA ARG A 388 -12.45 23.74 2.57
C ARG A 388 -13.57 22.75 2.83
N ALA A 389 -13.24 21.58 3.38
CA ALA A 389 -14.23 20.56 3.71
C ALA A 389 -15.31 21.08 4.65
N SER A 390 -14.92 21.70 5.77
CA SER A 390 -15.83 22.31 6.75
C SER A 390 -16.70 23.40 6.14
N THR A 391 -16.15 24.21 5.23
CA THR A 391 -16.90 25.24 4.50
C THR A 391 -17.97 24.62 3.59
N ILE A 392 -17.61 23.58 2.83
CA ILE A 392 -18.54 22.87 1.95
C ILE A 392 -19.64 22.18 2.76
N LEU A 393 -19.26 21.54 3.86
CA LEU A 393 -20.19 20.82 4.73
C LEU A 393 -21.02 21.74 5.65
N ALA A 394 -20.61 23.01 5.78
CA ALA A 394 -21.14 23.98 6.74
C ALA A 394 -21.10 23.45 8.19
N VAL A 395 -19.93 22.97 8.61
CA VAL A 395 -19.68 22.39 9.95
C VAL A 395 -18.45 23.01 10.62
N ASP A 396 -18.30 22.78 11.92
CA ASP A 396 -17.14 23.23 12.68
C ASP A 396 -15.89 22.37 12.40
N LEU A 397 -14.68 22.94 12.59
CA LEU A 397 -13.39 22.28 12.33
C LEU A 397 -13.07 21.16 13.34
N ASP A 398 -13.56 21.26 14.57
CA ASP A 398 -13.28 20.32 15.67
C ASP A 398 -14.33 19.19 15.77
N LEU A 399 -14.90 18.78 14.64
CA LEU A 399 -15.93 17.75 14.61
C LEU A 399 -15.36 16.40 15.05
N ASP A 400 -16.01 15.75 16.01
CA ASP A 400 -15.67 14.38 16.41
C ASP A 400 -16.29 13.33 15.45
N LEU A 401 -15.99 12.05 15.68
CA LEU A 401 -16.48 10.97 14.82
C LEU A 401 -18.02 10.90 14.78
N ASP A 402 -18.71 11.08 15.91
CA ASP A 402 -20.18 11.09 15.96
C ASP A 402 -20.74 12.23 15.11
N GLY A 403 -20.15 13.42 15.21
CA GLY A 403 -20.50 14.55 14.36
C GLY A 403 -20.30 14.24 12.88
N MET A 404 -19.17 13.62 12.50
CA MET A 404 -18.90 13.23 11.10
C MET A 404 -19.91 12.19 10.59
N ILE A 405 -20.29 11.22 11.43
CA ILE A 405 -21.32 10.22 11.11
C ILE A 405 -22.69 10.88 10.90
N ARG A 406 -23.05 11.88 11.71
CA ARG A 406 -24.30 12.64 11.50
C ARG A 406 -24.28 13.42 10.20
N VAL A 407 -23.14 14.04 9.86
CA VAL A 407 -22.97 14.70 8.56
C VAL A 407 -23.18 13.69 7.43
N LEU A 408 -22.51 12.53 7.48
CA LEU A 408 -22.72 11.46 6.51
C LEU A 408 -24.21 11.10 6.38
N SER A 409 -24.88 10.89 7.51
CA SER A 409 -26.30 10.50 7.57
C SER A 409 -27.20 11.55 6.91
N ASP A 410 -27.03 12.83 7.26
CA ASP A 410 -27.81 13.94 6.69
C ASP A 410 -27.59 14.04 5.17
N ARG A 411 -26.34 13.89 4.71
CA ARG A 411 -25.99 13.94 3.28
C ARG A 411 -26.59 12.76 2.52
N LEU A 412 -26.49 11.58 3.10
CA LEU A 412 -27.05 10.37 2.53
C LEU A 412 -28.59 10.43 2.48
N PHE A 413 -29.24 11.00 3.50
CA PHE A 413 -30.68 11.23 3.47
C PHE A 413 -31.07 12.13 2.29
N ARG A 414 -30.37 13.26 2.09
CA ARG A 414 -30.66 14.20 1.00
C ARG A 414 -30.46 13.57 -0.38
N VAL A 415 -29.34 12.89 -0.62
CA VAL A 415 -29.08 12.27 -1.92
C VAL A 415 -30.10 11.16 -2.23
N ARG A 416 -30.55 10.41 -1.21
CA ARG A 416 -31.60 9.39 -1.34
C ARG A 416 -32.98 9.99 -1.61
N ASP A 417 -33.29 11.16 -1.07
CA ASP A 417 -34.55 11.87 -1.32
C ASP A 417 -34.60 12.46 -2.74
N LEU A 418 -33.47 13.00 -3.22
CA LEU A 418 -33.37 13.65 -4.53
C LEU A 418 -33.22 12.67 -5.70
N HIS A 419 -32.40 11.63 -5.54
CA HIS A 419 -31.99 10.73 -6.62
C HIS A 419 -32.50 9.29 -6.43
N GLY A 420 -33.23 9.02 -5.34
CA GLY A 420 -33.84 7.74 -5.07
C GLY A 420 -35.09 7.46 -5.92
N PRO A 421 -35.50 6.18 -6.02
CA PRO A 421 -36.73 5.79 -6.71
C PRO A 421 -37.99 6.37 -6.05
N PRO A 422 -39.00 6.79 -6.83
CA PRO A 422 -40.23 7.38 -6.28
C PRO A 422 -40.97 6.42 -5.34
N GLY A 423 -41.27 6.89 -4.13
CA GLY A 423 -42.05 6.13 -3.14
C GLY A 423 -41.29 5.00 -2.42
N TYR A 424 -39.96 4.92 -2.60
CA TYR A 424 -39.10 3.95 -1.91
C TYR A 424 -37.72 4.58 -1.63
N THR A 425 -37.29 4.59 -0.37
CA THR A 425 -35.98 5.15 -0.01
C THR A 425 -34.99 4.00 0.24
N PRO A 426 -34.10 3.66 -0.72
CA PRO A 426 -33.23 2.48 -0.61
C PRO A 426 -32.27 2.63 0.57
N PRO A 427 -32.11 1.63 1.45
CA PRO A 427 -31.21 1.74 2.59
C PRO A 427 -29.74 1.75 2.15
N LEU A 428 -28.86 2.24 3.02
CA LEU A 428 -27.42 2.00 2.89
C LEU A 428 -27.14 0.52 3.13
N VAL A 429 -26.44 -0.14 2.20
CA VAL A 429 -25.99 -1.52 2.38
C VAL A 429 -24.47 -1.55 2.60
N LEU A 430 -24.05 -1.97 3.78
CA LEU A 430 -22.65 -2.12 4.15
C LEU A 430 -22.25 -3.61 4.09
N PHE A 431 -21.28 -3.92 3.23
CA PHE A 431 -20.70 -5.25 3.09
C PHE A 431 -19.35 -5.30 3.81
N LEU A 432 -19.24 -6.23 4.76
CA LEU A 432 -17.99 -6.56 5.46
C LEU A 432 -17.55 -7.95 5.01
N ASP A 433 -16.52 -8.04 4.17
CA ASP A 433 -15.95 -9.33 3.74
C ASP A 433 -14.69 -9.69 4.52
N THR A 434 -14.39 -10.98 4.55
CA THR A 434 -13.24 -11.54 5.25
C THR A 434 -13.22 -11.18 6.74
N PHE A 435 -14.38 -11.26 7.39
CA PHE A 435 -14.56 -10.85 8.80
C PHE A 435 -13.67 -11.64 9.78
N GLU A 436 -13.19 -12.82 9.40
CA GLU A 436 -12.18 -13.55 10.19
C GLU A 436 -10.90 -12.73 10.44
N GLN A 437 -10.54 -11.77 9.59
CA GLN A 437 -9.38 -10.90 9.79
C GLN A 437 -9.58 -9.93 10.96
N VAL A 438 -10.80 -9.45 11.15
CA VAL A 438 -11.16 -8.64 12.33
C VAL A 438 -11.03 -9.49 13.59
N GLN A 439 -11.54 -10.73 13.54
CA GLN A 439 -11.45 -11.67 14.67
C GLN A 439 -10.00 -12.05 14.99
N ALA A 440 -9.15 -12.23 13.97
CA ALA A 440 -7.73 -12.52 14.13
C ALA A 440 -6.96 -11.36 14.80
N LYS A 441 -7.39 -10.12 14.56
CA LYS A 441 -6.86 -8.93 15.26
C LYS A 441 -7.24 -8.88 16.75
N GLY A 442 -8.14 -9.75 17.21
CA GLY A 442 -8.51 -9.91 18.62
C GLY A 442 -9.67 -9.01 19.08
N PRO A 443 -10.02 -9.07 20.37
CA PRO A 443 -11.27 -8.48 20.89
C PRO A 443 -11.31 -6.94 20.87
N GLY A 444 -10.16 -6.25 20.97
CA GLY A 444 -10.12 -4.79 20.88
C GLY A 444 -10.55 -4.28 19.50
N ALA A 445 -10.03 -4.89 18.44
CA ALA A 445 -10.40 -4.57 17.06
C ALA A 445 -11.89 -4.85 16.80
N LEU A 446 -12.43 -5.94 17.35
CA LEU A 446 -13.85 -6.25 17.22
C LEU A 446 -14.71 -5.19 17.92
N ARG A 447 -14.31 -4.73 19.11
CA ARG A 447 -15.03 -3.67 19.83
C ARG A 447 -14.99 -2.34 19.08
N ASP A 448 -13.82 -1.91 18.60
CA ASP A 448 -13.70 -0.63 17.87
C ASP A 448 -14.60 -0.60 16.62
N LEU A 449 -14.67 -1.72 15.89
CA LEU A 449 -15.58 -1.88 14.77
C LEU A 449 -17.05 -1.90 15.23
N ASP A 450 -17.37 -2.61 16.31
CA ASP A 450 -18.74 -2.68 16.84
C ASP A 450 -19.25 -1.31 17.31
N ASP A 451 -18.41 -0.53 17.99
CA ASP A 451 -18.70 0.83 18.44
C ASP A 451 -18.96 1.76 17.24
N PHE A 452 -18.12 1.67 16.20
CA PHE A 452 -18.31 2.40 14.95
C PHE A 452 -19.62 2.03 14.25
N LEU A 453 -19.90 0.74 14.08
CA LEU A 453 -21.13 0.26 13.45
C LEU A 453 -22.38 0.62 14.26
N SER A 454 -22.27 0.64 15.60
CA SER A 454 -23.33 1.06 16.52
C SER A 454 -23.67 2.54 16.35
N GLN A 455 -22.66 3.41 16.18
CA GLN A 455 -22.87 4.82 15.88
C GLN A 455 -23.53 5.00 14.50
N LEU A 456 -23.04 4.28 13.49
CA LEU A 456 -23.62 4.30 12.14
C LEU A 456 -25.08 3.88 12.12
N VAL A 457 -25.44 2.74 12.73
CA VAL A 457 -26.84 2.26 12.73
C VAL A 457 -27.75 3.13 13.60
N THR A 458 -27.21 3.82 14.60
CA THR A 458 -27.95 4.84 15.36
C THR A 458 -28.30 6.04 14.50
N ALA A 459 -27.36 6.51 13.66
CA ALA A 459 -27.56 7.62 12.74
C ALA A 459 -28.35 7.23 11.48
N LEU A 460 -28.28 5.96 11.06
CA LEU A 460 -28.94 5.39 9.89
C LEU A 460 -29.70 4.10 10.28
N PRO A 461 -30.89 4.22 10.92
CA PRO A 461 -31.61 3.07 11.49
C PRO A 461 -32.07 2.02 10.47
N ASP A 462 -32.19 2.41 9.20
CA ASP A 462 -32.60 1.54 8.10
C ASP A 462 -31.42 0.86 7.39
N MET A 463 -30.18 1.14 7.79
CA MET A 463 -28.96 0.54 7.25
C MET A 463 -29.01 -0.99 7.32
N ARG A 464 -28.48 -1.63 6.27
CA ARG A 464 -28.40 -3.08 6.13
C ARG A 464 -26.95 -3.53 6.16
N LEU A 465 -26.63 -4.41 7.10
CA LEU A 465 -25.29 -4.95 7.28
C LEU A 465 -25.21 -6.37 6.73
N ILE A 466 -24.24 -6.64 5.86
CA ILE A 466 -23.92 -7.99 5.38
C ILE A 466 -22.51 -8.33 5.84
N VAL A 467 -22.38 -9.34 6.69
CA VAL A 467 -21.08 -9.82 7.19
C VAL A 467 -20.76 -11.16 6.56
N SER A 468 -19.60 -11.28 5.92
CA SER A 468 -19.09 -12.50 5.29
C SER A 468 -17.83 -12.99 5.97
N GLY A 469 -17.77 -14.30 6.24
CA GLY A 469 -16.58 -14.92 6.83
C GLY A 469 -16.63 -16.44 6.86
N ARG A 470 -15.62 -17.06 7.50
CA ARG A 470 -15.54 -18.53 7.62
C ARG A 470 -16.45 -19.12 8.69
N GLY A 471 -16.61 -18.39 9.79
CA GLY A 471 -17.44 -18.78 10.91
C GLY A 471 -18.64 -17.85 11.07
N LYS A 472 -19.51 -18.20 12.02
CA LYS A 472 -20.55 -17.28 12.46
C LYS A 472 -19.88 -16.14 13.26
N PRO A 473 -20.03 -14.87 12.84
CA PRO A 473 -19.49 -13.73 13.55
C PRO A 473 -20.21 -13.53 14.88
N ALA A 474 -19.56 -12.80 15.78
CA ALA A 474 -20.17 -12.36 17.03
C ALA A 474 -21.39 -11.47 16.76
N ARG A 475 -22.28 -11.35 17.75
CA ARG A 475 -23.38 -10.37 17.69
C ARG A 475 -22.79 -8.97 17.72
N LEU A 476 -23.26 -8.11 16.83
CA LEU A 476 -22.88 -6.70 16.76
C LEU A 476 -23.97 -5.84 17.41
N THR A 477 -23.57 -4.86 18.20
CA THR A 477 -24.43 -3.95 18.94
C THR A 477 -25.23 -3.07 17.99
N GLY A 478 -26.48 -2.77 18.35
CA GLY A 478 -27.41 -2.02 17.48
C GLY A 478 -28.03 -2.86 16.34
N PHE A 479 -27.52 -4.07 16.09
CA PHE A 479 -28.13 -5.03 15.17
C PHE A 479 -28.92 -6.09 15.94
N GLY A 480 -30.12 -6.42 15.44
CA GLY A 480 -30.87 -7.55 15.98
C GLY A 480 -30.18 -8.88 15.66
N ASP A 481 -30.82 -10.01 16.01
CA ASP A 481 -30.31 -11.33 15.62
C ASP A 481 -30.14 -11.42 14.08
N PRO A 482 -28.92 -11.70 13.57
CA PRO A 482 -28.67 -11.67 12.14
C PRO A 482 -29.48 -12.74 11.41
N LEU A 483 -29.77 -12.49 10.13
CA LEU A 483 -30.27 -13.52 9.22
C LEU A 483 -29.09 -14.41 8.83
N ASP A 484 -29.07 -15.64 9.35
CA ASP A 484 -28.03 -16.60 9.03
C ASP A 484 -28.24 -17.17 7.62
N LEU A 485 -27.21 -17.05 6.77
CA LEU A 485 -27.16 -17.61 5.43
C LEU A 485 -25.92 -18.52 5.30
N PRO A 486 -25.99 -19.77 5.78
CA PRO A 486 -24.89 -20.73 5.63
C PRO A 486 -24.75 -21.16 4.17
N LEU A 487 -23.53 -21.10 3.64
CA LEU A 487 -23.17 -21.65 2.34
C LEU A 487 -22.50 -23.01 2.50
N GLY A 488 -23.16 -24.05 1.99
CA GLY A 488 -22.59 -25.38 1.76
C GLY A 488 -22.26 -25.59 0.28
N ASP A 489 -21.93 -26.80 -0.13
CA ASP A 489 -21.68 -27.11 -1.55
C ASP A 489 -22.90 -26.81 -2.45
N LEU A 490 -22.67 -26.70 -3.76
CA LEU A 490 -23.75 -26.60 -4.75
C LEU A 490 -24.54 -27.91 -4.81
N ASP A 491 -25.83 -27.83 -5.12
CA ASP A 491 -26.59 -29.01 -5.49
C ASP A 491 -26.10 -29.58 -6.84
N ASP A 492 -26.41 -30.85 -7.10
CA ASP A 492 -25.88 -31.58 -8.26
C ASP A 492 -26.23 -30.88 -9.59
N ARG A 493 -27.45 -30.33 -9.70
CA ARG A 493 -27.90 -29.64 -10.91
C ARG A 493 -27.10 -28.34 -11.14
N ALA A 494 -26.88 -27.56 -10.09
CA ALA A 494 -26.07 -26.36 -10.15
C ALA A 494 -24.59 -26.68 -10.41
N ALA A 495 -24.06 -27.73 -9.79
CA ALA A 495 -22.68 -28.19 -9.99
C ALA A 495 -22.44 -28.63 -11.44
N GLU A 496 -23.36 -29.39 -12.02
CA GLU A 496 -23.33 -29.77 -13.45
C GLU A 496 -23.45 -28.54 -14.37
N ALA A 497 -24.30 -27.56 -14.03
CA ALA A 497 -24.43 -26.33 -14.81
C ALA A 497 -23.14 -25.48 -14.77
N VAL A 498 -22.46 -25.41 -13.62
CA VAL A 498 -21.15 -24.76 -13.50
C VAL A 498 -20.13 -25.45 -14.41
N LEU A 499 -20.04 -26.79 -14.37
CA LEU A 499 -19.11 -27.54 -15.22
C LEU A 499 -19.38 -27.35 -16.71
N GLU A 500 -20.66 -27.33 -17.12
CA GLU A 500 -21.07 -27.04 -18.49
C GLU A 500 -20.67 -25.63 -18.91
N GLY A 501 -20.95 -24.64 -18.06
CA GLY A 501 -20.54 -23.27 -18.27
C GLY A 501 -19.04 -23.16 -18.49
N LEU A 502 -18.23 -23.88 -17.69
CA LEU A 502 -16.78 -23.94 -17.80
C LEU A 502 -16.27 -24.76 -19.00
N GLY A 503 -17.16 -25.27 -19.85
CA GLY A 503 -16.84 -25.92 -21.12
C GLY A 503 -16.83 -27.45 -21.10
N VAL A 504 -17.33 -28.10 -20.05
CA VAL A 504 -17.46 -29.56 -19.99
C VAL A 504 -18.79 -29.99 -20.63
N ALA A 505 -18.77 -30.31 -21.92
CA ALA A 505 -19.98 -30.57 -22.70
C ALA A 505 -20.67 -31.91 -22.36
N ASP A 506 -19.89 -32.95 -22.02
CA ASP A 506 -20.40 -34.31 -21.77
C ASP A 506 -21.16 -34.37 -20.41
N ALA A 507 -22.47 -34.57 -20.47
CA ALA A 507 -23.35 -34.64 -19.29
C ALA A 507 -22.99 -35.78 -18.33
N TYR A 508 -22.60 -36.96 -18.85
CA TYR A 508 -22.22 -38.09 -18.01
C TYR A 508 -20.89 -37.81 -17.30
N LEU A 509 -19.95 -37.14 -17.97
CA LEU A 509 -18.69 -36.73 -17.35
C LEU A 509 -18.91 -35.70 -16.24
N ARG A 510 -19.87 -34.79 -16.41
CA ARG A 510 -20.26 -33.84 -15.36
C ARG A 510 -20.82 -34.54 -14.12
N GLU A 511 -21.82 -35.42 -14.31
CA GLU A 511 -22.41 -36.24 -13.24
C GLU A 511 -21.31 -36.99 -12.45
N LEU A 512 -20.37 -37.59 -13.17
CA LEU A 512 -19.28 -38.36 -12.61
C LEU A 512 -18.24 -37.52 -11.83
N ILE A 513 -17.99 -36.28 -12.26
CA ILE A 513 -17.14 -35.32 -11.51
C ILE A 513 -17.84 -34.88 -10.23
N VAL A 514 -19.14 -34.59 -10.31
CA VAL A 514 -19.95 -34.19 -9.15
C VAL A 514 -20.02 -35.31 -8.13
N ASP A 515 -20.30 -36.55 -8.55
CA ASP A 515 -20.34 -37.73 -7.65
C ASP A 515 -18.99 -37.98 -6.96
N LYS A 516 -17.87 -37.79 -7.68
CA LYS A 516 -16.53 -38.06 -7.17
C LYS A 516 -15.97 -36.95 -6.27
N PHE A 517 -16.24 -35.68 -6.58
CA PHE A 517 -15.58 -34.53 -5.95
C PHE A 517 -16.50 -33.58 -5.19
N GLY A 518 -17.82 -33.81 -5.26
CA GLY A 518 -18.84 -32.99 -4.64
C GLY A 518 -19.10 -31.67 -5.35
N GLY A 519 -20.06 -30.90 -4.84
CA GLY A 519 -20.54 -29.64 -5.43
C GLY A 519 -19.72 -28.39 -5.06
N ASN A 520 -18.48 -28.53 -4.57
CA ASN A 520 -17.69 -27.37 -4.17
C ASN A 520 -17.22 -26.55 -5.39
N PRO A 521 -17.59 -25.25 -5.53
CA PRO A 521 -17.32 -24.48 -6.75
C PRO A 521 -15.83 -24.37 -7.12
N LEU A 522 -14.95 -24.21 -6.13
CA LEU A 522 -13.51 -24.16 -6.38
C LEU A 522 -13.03 -25.48 -6.98
N THR A 523 -13.42 -26.60 -6.37
CA THR A 523 -13.13 -27.96 -6.81
C THR A 523 -13.60 -28.23 -8.25
N LEU A 524 -14.83 -27.83 -8.58
CA LEU A 524 -15.41 -27.97 -9.92
C LEU A 524 -14.66 -27.12 -10.97
N ARG A 525 -14.31 -25.88 -10.63
CA ARG A 525 -13.55 -24.99 -11.53
C ARG A 525 -12.21 -25.57 -11.93
N LEU A 526 -11.56 -26.26 -10.99
CA LEU A 526 -10.28 -26.91 -11.22
C LEU A 526 -10.43 -28.15 -12.10
N ALA A 527 -11.48 -28.94 -11.86
CA ALA A 527 -11.81 -30.11 -12.67
C ALA A 527 -12.14 -29.75 -14.14
N ALA A 528 -12.85 -28.65 -14.38
CA ALA A 528 -13.13 -28.18 -15.73
C ALA A 528 -11.87 -27.63 -16.44
N ASN A 529 -11.08 -26.81 -15.74
CA ASN A 529 -9.81 -26.28 -16.27
C ASN A 529 -8.80 -27.39 -16.60
N ALA A 530 -8.82 -28.47 -15.83
CA ALA A 530 -8.14 -29.71 -16.14
C ALA A 530 -8.58 -30.24 -17.51
N LEU A 531 -9.86 -30.61 -17.67
CA LEU A 531 -10.38 -31.17 -18.91
C LEU A 531 -10.15 -30.32 -20.16
N ALA A 532 -10.19 -28.99 -20.01
CA ALA A 532 -9.91 -28.06 -21.09
C ALA A 532 -8.45 -28.15 -21.57
N ARG A 533 -7.48 -28.32 -20.65
CA ARG A 533 -6.05 -28.42 -20.98
C ARG A 533 -5.68 -29.76 -21.61
N SER A 534 -6.35 -30.84 -21.20
CA SER A 534 -6.17 -32.18 -21.77
C SER A 534 -6.91 -32.40 -23.10
N GLY A 535 -7.58 -31.38 -23.64
CA GLY A 535 -8.33 -31.45 -24.92
C GLY A 535 -9.54 -32.37 -24.87
N SER A 536 -9.95 -32.80 -23.68
CA SER A 536 -10.94 -33.85 -23.42
C SER A 536 -12.34 -33.31 -23.13
N ALA A 537 -12.48 -31.98 -22.97
CA ALA A 537 -13.73 -31.31 -22.63
C ALA A 537 -14.87 -31.49 -23.67
N ASN A 538 -14.52 -31.79 -24.94
CA ASN A 538 -15.46 -31.91 -26.06
C ASN A 538 -15.51 -33.33 -26.68
N ALA A 539 -14.82 -34.32 -26.09
CA ALA A 539 -14.76 -35.67 -26.65
C ALA A 539 -15.99 -36.50 -26.22
N ALA A 540 -16.69 -37.12 -27.17
CA ALA A 540 -17.75 -38.07 -26.88
C ALA A 540 -17.12 -39.42 -26.49
N PHE A 541 -17.11 -39.75 -25.20
CA PHE A 541 -16.45 -40.97 -24.71
C PHE A 541 -17.35 -42.19 -24.86
N GLY A 542 -17.01 -43.11 -25.77
CA GLY A 542 -17.77 -44.34 -26.03
C GLY A 542 -17.44 -45.55 -25.14
N ASP A 543 -16.36 -45.52 -24.35
CA ASP A 543 -15.84 -46.70 -23.62
C ASP A 543 -15.55 -46.40 -22.13
N ILE A 544 -15.77 -47.38 -21.25
CA ILE A 544 -15.59 -47.30 -19.80
C ILE A 544 -14.12 -47.09 -19.41
N ALA A 545 -13.18 -47.67 -20.16
CA ALA A 545 -11.74 -47.51 -19.92
C ALA A 545 -11.26 -46.07 -20.20
N ALA A 546 -11.68 -45.48 -21.33
CA ALA A 546 -11.38 -44.09 -21.67
C ALA A 546 -11.95 -43.10 -20.63
N ARG A 547 -13.11 -43.42 -20.04
CA ARG A 547 -13.75 -42.61 -18.97
C ARG A 547 -13.03 -42.74 -17.64
N ALA A 548 -12.55 -43.94 -17.29
CA ALA A 548 -11.72 -44.14 -16.11
C ALA A 548 -10.37 -43.41 -16.24
N ASP A 549 -9.77 -43.39 -17.44
CA ASP A 549 -8.56 -42.61 -17.74
C ASP A 549 -8.80 -41.11 -17.67
N VAL A 550 -9.98 -40.60 -18.09
CA VAL A 550 -10.35 -39.17 -17.94
C VAL A 550 -10.62 -38.82 -16.48
N LEU A 551 -11.28 -39.66 -15.68
CA LEU A 551 -11.45 -39.41 -14.24
C LEU A 551 -10.15 -39.54 -13.44
N THR A 552 -9.27 -40.42 -13.90
CA THR A 552 -7.92 -40.57 -13.35
C THR A 552 -7.11 -39.37 -13.79
N GLY A 553 -7.30 -38.86 -15.01
CA GLY A 553 -6.81 -37.60 -15.54
C GLY A 553 -7.31 -36.41 -14.72
N VAL A 554 -8.61 -36.25 -14.46
CA VAL A 554 -9.22 -35.19 -13.64
C VAL A 554 -8.85 -35.33 -12.17
N ALA A 555 -8.67 -36.54 -11.64
CA ALA A 555 -8.08 -36.71 -10.32
C ALA A 555 -6.60 -36.30 -10.36
N LEU A 556 -5.85 -36.77 -11.37
CA LEU A 556 -4.50 -36.34 -11.67
C LEU A 556 -4.42 -34.87 -12.05
N GLU A 557 -5.50 -34.15 -12.35
CA GLU A 557 -5.55 -32.78 -12.90
C GLU A 557 -6.35 -31.81 -12.03
N GLN A 558 -7.07 -32.29 -11.03
CA GLN A 558 -7.20 -31.62 -9.73
C GLN A 558 -5.85 -31.57 -9.05
N VAL A 559 -5.06 -32.65 -9.17
CA VAL A 559 -3.66 -32.73 -8.74
C VAL A 559 -2.74 -31.93 -9.69
N GLN A 560 -2.87 -32.05 -11.03
CA GLN A 560 -2.06 -31.46 -12.14
C GLN A 560 -2.42 -30.01 -12.45
N GLY A 561 -3.68 -29.61 -12.25
CA GLY A 561 -4.28 -28.34 -12.62
C GLY A 561 -4.28 -27.30 -11.52
N MET A 562 -4.06 -27.73 -10.28
CA MET A 562 -3.43 -26.94 -9.25
C MET A 562 -1.91 -27.11 -9.37
N LEU A 563 -1.31 -26.32 -10.25
CA LEU A 563 0.14 -26.05 -10.37
C LEU A 563 1.06 -27.21 -10.78
N TYR A 564 0.72 -28.47 -10.53
CA TYR A 564 1.65 -29.60 -10.60
C TYR A 564 2.21 -29.88 -12.01
N ALA A 565 1.44 -29.85 -13.10
CA ALA A 565 2.02 -30.03 -14.46
C ALA A 565 2.55 -28.72 -15.07
N ARG A 566 1.94 -27.58 -14.74
CA ARG A 566 2.39 -26.27 -15.24
C ARG A 566 3.70 -25.82 -14.60
N VAL A 567 3.95 -26.21 -13.35
CA VAL A 567 5.16 -25.84 -12.63
C VAL A 567 6.21 -26.93 -12.76
N LEU A 568 5.90 -28.22 -12.49
CA LEU A 568 6.91 -29.29 -12.63
C LEU A 568 7.24 -29.62 -14.10
N GLY A 569 6.31 -29.44 -15.04
CA GLY A 569 6.54 -29.72 -16.46
C GLY A 569 7.42 -28.70 -17.19
N HIS A 570 7.64 -27.50 -16.61
CA HIS A 570 8.57 -26.50 -17.13
C HIS A 570 9.96 -26.55 -16.46
N ILE A 571 10.09 -27.27 -15.35
CA ILE A 571 11.39 -27.52 -14.70
C ILE A 571 12.18 -28.46 -15.60
N ARG A 572 13.22 -27.94 -16.24
CA ARG A 572 14.06 -28.70 -17.18
C ARG A 572 15.07 -29.60 -16.47
N ASP A 573 15.39 -29.32 -15.21
CA ASP A 573 16.42 -30.04 -14.46
C ASP A 573 15.86 -31.26 -13.70
N VAL A 574 16.41 -32.43 -14.02
CA VAL A 574 15.99 -33.73 -13.47
C VAL A 574 16.23 -33.83 -11.96
N GLU A 575 17.23 -33.14 -11.42
CA GLU A 575 17.54 -33.16 -9.98
C GLU A 575 16.53 -32.31 -9.20
N VAL A 576 16.11 -31.18 -9.77
CA VAL A 576 15.07 -30.32 -9.18
C VAL A 576 13.72 -31.04 -9.14
N VAL A 577 13.35 -31.76 -10.21
CA VAL A 577 12.09 -32.54 -10.26
C VAL A 577 12.03 -33.58 -9.14
N LYS A 578 13.16 -34.24 -8.84
CA LYS A 578 13.24 -35.25 -7.77
C LYS A 578 13.00 -34.69 -6.38
N VAL A 579 13.34 -33.41 -6.14
CA VAL A 579 13.11 -32.72 -4.86
C VAL A 579 11.75 -32.06 -4.81
N ALA A 580 11.32 -31.42 -5.89
CA ALA A 580 10.22 -30.46 -5.89
C ALA A 580 8.90 -31.07 -5.39
N TYR A 581 8.65 -32.35 -5.69
CA TYR A 581 7.42 -33.03 -5.27
C TYR A 581 7.51 -33.66 -3.85
N PRO A 582 8.46 -34.57 -3.54
CA PRO A 582 8.58 -35.10 -2.18
C PRO A 582 8.95 -34.02 -1.15
N GLY A 583 9.62 -32.96 -1.59
CA GLY A 583 9.97 -31.79 -0.78
C GLY A 583 8.77 -31.02 -0.25
N LEU A 584 7.56 -31.21 -0.80
CA LEU A 584 6.33 -30.64 -0.24
C LEU A 584 6.06 -31.12 1.19
N ALA A 585 6.66 -32.25 1.62
CA ALA A 585 6.54 -32.71 2.99
C ALA A 585 7.17 -31.73 4.01
N VAL A 586 8.17 -30.94 3.61
CA VAL A 586 8.83 -29.91 4.45
C VAL A 586 8.36 -28.52 4.07
N ARG A 587 8.22 -27.61 5.05
CA ARG A 587 7.70 -26.24 4.82
C ARG A 587 8.77 -25.28 4.26
N ARG A 588 10.03 -25.54 4.59
CA ARG A 588 11.20 -24.76 4.20
C ARG A 588 12.33 -25.66 3.73
N ILE A 589 13.05 -25.25 2.70
CA ILE A 589 14.21 -25.96 2.15
C ILE A 589 15.41 -25.01 2.22
N ASP A 590 16.48 -25.47 2.87
CA ASP A 590 17.83 -24.90 2.78
C ASP A 590 18.81 -26.00 2.35
N VAL A 591 20.09 -25.66 2.18
CA VAL A 591 21.13 -26.62 1.80
C VAL A 591 21.22 -27.80 2.77
N ASP A 592 20.99 -27.56 4.06
CA ASP A 592 21.16 -28.55 5.12
C ASP A 592 19.94 -29.47 5.25
N VAL A 593 18.72 -28.95 5.11
CA VAL A 593 17.47 -29.71 4.96
C VAL A 593 17.56 -30.56 3.69
N LEU A 594 18.00 -29.97 2.58
CA LEU A 594 18.18 -30.70 1.34
C LEU A 594 19.16 -31.86 1.51
N ARG A 595 20.31 -31.63 2.14
CA ARG A 595 21.34 -32.65 2.41
C ARG A 595 20.87 -33.74 3.37
N LYS A 596 20.28 -33.37 4.51
CA LYS A 596 20.05 -34.29 5.64
C LYS A 596 18.65 -34.90 5.64
N VAL A 597 17.67 -34.22 5.07
CA VAL A 597 16.25 -34.61 5.11
C VAL A 597 15.76 -35.10 3.75
N LEU A 598 16.09 -34.42 2.65
CA LEU A 598 15.48 -34.69 1.34
C LEU A 598 16.34 -35.54 0.38
N ALA A 599 17.67 -35.38 0.36
CA ALA A 599 18.52 -35.95 -0.69
C ALA A 599 18.37 -37.47 -0.82
N GLU A 600 18.58 -38.22 0.26
CA GLU A 600 18.51 -39.68 0.23
C GLU A 600 17.07 -40.19 -0.05
N PRO A 601 15.99 -39.70 0.60
CA PRO A 601 14.62 -40.09 0.25
C PRO A 601 14.22 -39.76 -1.20
N CYS A 602 14.81 -38.72 -1.79
CA CYS A 602 14.56 -38.29 -3.18
C CYS A 602 15.51 -38.97 -4.20
N GLY A 603 16.42 -39.85 -3.78
CA GLY A 603 17.37 -40.51 -4.66
C GLY A 603 18.39 -39.55 -5.29
N LEU A 604 18.88 -38.60 -4.49
CA LEU A 604 19.89 -37.60 -4.81
C LEU A 604 21.12 -37.78 -3.92
N ASP A 605 22.26 -37.28 -4.41
CA ASP A 605 23.52 -37.28 -3.68
C ASP A 605 23.56 -36.14 -2.64
N PRO A 606 23.66 -36.43 -1.33
CA PRO A 606 23.75 -35.40 -0.29
C PRO A 606 24.93 -34.44 -0.46
N ASP A 607 26.03 -34.87 -1.07
CA ASP A 607 27.23 -34.05 -1.27
C ASP A 607 26.98 -32.94 -2.31
N ARG A 608 25.99 -33.12 -3.19
CA ARG A 608 25.61 -32.14 -4.22
C ARG A 608 24.46 -31.22 -3.79
N ALA A 609 24.09 -31.21 -2.51
CA ALA A 609 22.98 -30.39 -2.00
C ALA A 609 23.13 -28.88 -2.31
N SER A 610 24.33 -28.32 -2.22
CA SER A 610 24.55 -26.90 -2.56
C SER A 610 24.24 -26.61 -4.03
N GLU A 611 24.72 -27.46 -4.95
CA GLU A 611 24.44 -27.31 -6.39
C GLU A 611 22.96 -27.45 -6.71
N ILE A 612 22.26 -28.38 -6.05
CA ILE A 612 20.82 -28.60 -6.26
C ILE A 612 20.02 -27.43 -5.67
N PHE A 613 20.42 -26.92 -4.51
CA PHE A 613 19.78 -25.75 -3.89
C PHE A 613 19.88 -24.51 -4.77
N ASP A 614 21.05 -24.26 -5.37
CA ASP A 614 21.24 -23.16 -6.33
C ASP A 614 20.27 -23.27 -7.50
N LYS A 615 20.00 -24.48 -8.00
CA LYS A 615 19.00 -24.72 -9.06
C LYS A 615 17.58 -24.41 -8.60
N LEU A 616 17.22 -24.72 -7.34
CA LEU A 616 15.90 -24.37 -6.77
C LEU A 616 15.67 -22.86 -6.77
N LEU A 617 16.71 -22.06 -6.51
CA LEU A 617 16.63 -20.59 -6.47
C LEU A 617 16.26 -19.93 -7.80
N PHE A 618 16.40 -20.62 -8.93
CA PHE A 618 16.07 -20.11 -10.26
C PHE A 618 14.66 -20.50 -10.74
N GLU A 619 13.95 -21.35 -10.01
CA GLU A 619 12.63 -21.88 -10.38
C GLU A 619 11.48 -21.09 -9.69
N VAL A 620 11.34 -19.81 -10.09
CA VAL A 620 10.39 -18.82 -9.55
C VAL A 620 8.91 -19.26 -9.62
N GLY A 621 8.60 -20.25 -10.47
CA GLY A 621 7.25 -20.81 -10.59
C GLY A 621 6.82 -21.73 -9.43
N MET A 622 7.78 -22.33 -8.71
CA MET A 622 7.53 -23.35 -7.67
C MET A 622 7.87 -22.88 -6.26
N PHE A 623 8.89 -22.03 -6.14
CA PHE A 623 9.47 -21.65 -4.87
C PHE A 623 9.50 -20.14 -4.68
N ASP A 624 9.13 -19.70 -3.48
CA ASP A 624 9.37 -18.33 -3.00
C ASP A 624 10.70 -18.28 -2.25
N ARG A 625 11.41 -17.15 -2.38
CA ARG A 625 12.68 -16.94 -1.66
C ARG A 625 12.42 -16.49 -0.24
N GLU A 626 12.96 -17.23 0.73
CA GLU A 626 12.94 -16.88 2.15
C GLU A 626 14.35 -16.47 2.60
N GLY A 627 14.75 -15.27 2.18
CA GLY A 627 16.10 -14.75 2.40
C GLY A 627 17.15 -15.34 1.45
N PRO A 628 18.45 -15.13 1.73
CA PRO A 628 19.52 -15.51 0.80
C PRO A 628 19.80 -17.03 0.75
N ASN A 629 19.43 -17.78 1.79
CA ASN A 629 19.85 -19.17 1.99
C ASN A 629 18.69 -20.16 2.21
N ALA A 630 17.45 -19.77 1.91
CA ALA A 630 16.32 -20.70 1.99
C ALA A 630 15.26 -20.39 0.94
N VAL A 631 14.52 -21.43 0.58
CA VAL A 631 13.34 -21.35 -0.28
C VAL A 631 12.18 -22.08 0.38
N SER A 632 10.97 -21.59 0.20
CA SER A 632 9.75 -22.31 0.54
C SER A 632 8.94 -22.58 -0.71
N HIS A 633 8.11 -23.62 -0.68
CA HIS A 633 7.14 -23.80 -1.76
C HIS A 633 6.13 -22.67 -1.70
N ARG A 634 5.82 -22.10 -2.87
CA ARG A 634 4.70 -21.16 -3.01
C ARG A 634 3.45 -21.70 -2.31
N GLN A 635 2.85 -20.88 -1.44
CA GLN A 635 1.85 -21.37 -0.48
C GLN A 635 0.56 -21.88 -1.16
N ASP A 636 0.17 -21.26 -2.27
CA ASP A 636 -0.91 -21.71 -3.14
C ASP A 636 -0.57 -23.07 -3.79
N VAL A 637 0.66 -23.30 -4.23
CA VAL A 637 1.13 -24.61 -4.75
C VAL A 637 1.08 -25.68 -3.67
N ARG A 638 1.65 -25.38 -2.50
CA ARG A 638 1.83 -26.32 -1.40
C ARG A 638 0.52 -26.87 -0.88
N ARG A 639 -0.44 -25.99 -0.57
CA ARG A 639 -1.75 -26.37 0.02
C ARG A 639 -2.51 -27.36 -0.86
N LEU A 640 -2.30 -27.30 -2.16
CA LEU A 640 -3.03 -28.06 -3.15
C LEU A 640 -2.34 -29.39 -3.46
N MET A 641 -1.02 -29.38 -3.58
CA MET A 641 -0.23 -30.57 -3.93
C MET A 641 0.06 -31.48 -2.73
N LEU A 642 0.11 -30.96 -1.51
CA LEU A 642 0.41 -31.76 -0.31
C LEU A 642 -0.64 -32.85 -0.06
N ARG A 643 -1.93 -32.57 -0.32
CA ARG A 643 -3.02 -33.55 -0.24
C ARG A 643 -2.76 -34.75 -1.14
N SER A 644 -2.41 -34.46 -2.40
CA SER A 644 -2.12 -35.43 -3.43
C SER A 644 -0.93 -36.33 -3.06
N LEU A 645 0.12 -35.73 -2.51
CA LEU A 645 1.31 -36.46 -2.05
C LEU A 645 0.97 -37.45 -0.91
N LEU A 646 0.10 -37.04 0.02
CA LEU A 646 -0.30 -37.87 1.17
C LEU A 646 -1.25 -39.01 0.78
N ASP A 647 -2.09 -38.81 -0.24
CA ASP A 647 -3.05 -39.80 -0.72
C ASP A 647 -2.43 -40.85 -1.67
N GLU A 648 -1.16 -40.68 -2.10
CA GLU A 648 -0.44 -41.61 -2.98
C GLU A 648 0.21 -42.79 -2.22
N PRO A 649 -0.33 -44.03 -2.33
CA PRO A 649 0.16 -45.16 -1.55
C PRO A 649 1.61 -45.55 -1.89
N GLN A 650 2.03 -45.29 -3.14
CA GLN A 650 3.35 -45.65 -3.65
C GLN A 650 4.47 -44.78 -3.06
N ARG A 651 4.13 -43.57 -2.59
CA ARG A 651 5.10 -42.60 -2.04
C ARG A 651 4.98 -42.41 -0.53
N ALA A 652 3.95 -42.98 0.10
CA ALA A 652 3.73 -42.92 1.54
C ALA A 652 4.97 -43.29 2.37
N ALA A 653 5.73 -44.31 1.94
CA ALA A 653 6.98 -44.71 2.62
C ALA A 653 8.07 -43.63 2.54
N THR A 654 8.26 -43.00 1.37
CA THR A 654 9.22 -41.90 1.18
C THR A 654 8.83 -40.68 2.01
N VAL A 655 7.54 -40.32 2.03
CA VAL A 655 7.02 -39.16 2.78
C VAL A 655 7.17 -39.40 4.29
N ALA A 656 6.79 -40.58 4.78
CA ALA A 656 6.98 -40.95 6.18
C ALA A 656 8.47 -40.88 6.61
N GLU A 657 9.37 -41.32 5.73
CA GLU A 657 10.81 -41.22 5.96
C GLU A 657 11.30 -39.77 5.98
N ILE A 658 10.77 -38.90 5.11
CA ILE A 658 11.06 -37.46 5.13
C ILE A 658 10.60 -36.84 6.46
N HIS A 659 9.36 -37.09 6.91
CA HIS A 659 8.87 -36.59 8.20
C HIS A 659 9.75 -37.09 9.36
N ARG A 660 10.16 -38.36 9.37
CA ARG A 660 11.05 -38.92 10.39
C ARG A 660 12.40 -38.20 10.43
N ARG A 661 13.03 -38.01 9.26
CA ARG A 661 14.30 -37.29 9.14
C ARG A 661 14.18 -35.81 9.50
N ALA A 662 13.06 -35.18 9.13
CA ALA A 662 12.78 -33.79 9.49
C ALA A 662 12.63 -33.65 11.01
N ILE A 663 11.93 -34.56 11.69
CA ILE A 663 11.85 -34.59 13.15
C ILE A 663 13.24 -34.69 13.77
N ASP A 664 14.09 -35.61 13.30
CA ASP A 664 15.45 -35.77 13.82
C ASP A 664 16.34 -34.54 13.55
N TYR A 665 16.19 -33.90 12.39
CA TYR A 665 16.93 -32.69 12.01
C TYR A 665 16.51 -31.46 12.83
N TYR A 666 15.20 -31.22 12.96
CA TYR A 666 14.63 -30.04 13.59
C TYR A 666 14.58 -30.12 15.12
N ARG A 667 14.68 -31.32 15.72
CA ARG A 667 14.65 -31.53 17.18
C ARG A 667 15.54 -30.60 17.99
N THR A 668 16.69 -30.18 17.44
CA THR A 668 17.66 -29.31 18.10
C THR A 668 17.80 -27.93 17.43
N ARG A 669 16.91 -27.59 16.49
CA ARG A 669 17.06 -26.43 15.60
C ARG A 669 15.81 -25.56 15.54
N ASP A 670 14.65 -26.17 15.28
CA ASP A 670 13.39 -25.47 15.12
C ASP A 670 12.25 -26.29 15.72
N ARG A 671 11.71 -25.80 16.84
CA ARG A 671 10.67 -26.52 17.57
C ARG A 671 9.32 -26.51 16.83
N ALA A 672 9.01 -25.45 16.09
CA ALA A 672 7.75 -25.36 15.34
C ALA A 672 7.73 -26.39 14.21
N GLU A 673 8.81 -26.50 13.44
CA GLU A 673 8.93 -27.52 12.39
C GLU A 673 8.91 -28.94 12.95
N GLU A 674 9.60 -29.19 14.07
CA GLU A 674 9.53 -30.50 14.73
C GLU A 674 8.07 -30.88 15.09
N LEU A 675 7.35 -29.96 15.75
CA LEU A 675 5.95 -30.17 16.14
C LEU A 675 5.05 -30.40 14.94
N TYR A 676 5.20 -29.60 13.88
CA TYR A 676 4.47 -29.78 12.63
C TYR A 676 4.64 -31.20 12.08
N HIS A 677 5.89 -31.67 11.95
CA HIS A 677 6.13 -33.01 11.40
C HIS A 677 5.63 -34.14 12.32
N ARG A 678 5.63 -33.95 13.65
CA ARG A 678 5.03 -34.90 14.60
C ARG A 678 3.50 -34.94 14.51
N LEU A 679 2.85 -33.78 14.37
CA LEU A 679 1.41 -33.64 14.21
C LEU A 679 0.94 -34.31 12.90
N VAL A 680 1.64 -34.06 11.79
CA VAL A 680 1.34 -34.68 10.47
C VAL A 680 1.55 -36.20 10.53
N SER A 681 2.58 -36.67 11.24
CA SER A 681 2.86 -38.11 11.41
C SER A 681 1.83 -38.84 12.29
N GLY A 682 0.86 -38.12 12.87
CA GLY A 682 -0.20 -38.71 13.69
C GLY A 682 0.26 -39.14 15.09
N GLN A 683 1.35 -38.57 15.60
CA GLN A 683 1.73 -38.78 17.00
C GLN A 683 0.62 -38.26 17.93
N ASP A 684 0.42 -38.91 19.09
CA ASP A 684 -0.62 -38.50 20.05
C ASP A 684 -0.34 -37.06 20.51
N PRO A 685 -1.27 -36.11 20.28
CA PRO A 685 -1.07 -34.72 20.68
C PRO A 685 -0.85 -34.53 22.19
N ARG A 686 -1.27 -35.47 23.04
CA ARG A 686 -1.00 -35.44 24.49
C ARG A 686 0.49 -35.58 24.85
N GLU A 687 1.26 -36.24 23.98
CA GLU A 687 2.71 -36.32 24.15
C GLU A 687 3.42 -35.05 23.63
N LEU A 688 2.72 -34.29 22.77
CA LEU A 688 3.19 -33.05 22.18
C LEU A 688 2.95 -31.84 23.09
N ASP A 689 2.07 -31.94 24.08
CA ASP A 689 1.87 -30.90 25.11
C ASP A 689 3.19 -30.48 25.78
N LYS A 690 4.13 -31.42 25.99
CA LYS A 690 5.46 -31.14 26.57
C LYS A 690 6.43 -30.41 25.64
N LEU A 691 6.10 -30.37 24.36
CA LEU A 691 6.91 -29.77 23.30
C LEU A 691 6.32 -28.44 22.81
N TRP A 692 5.06 -28.17 23.18
CA TRP A 692 4.33 -26.97 22.82
C TRP A 692 4.89 -25.76 23.56
N ASP A 693 4.91 -24.62 22.87
CA ASP A 693 5.23 -23.30 23.41
C ASP A 693 4.33 -22.26 22.70
N PRO A 694 3.73 -21.29 23.42
CA PRO A 694 2.88 -20.21 22.92
C PRO A 694 3.43 -19.47 21.70
N VAL A 695 4.75 -19.26 21.68
CA VAL A 695 5.44 -18.52 20.60
C VAL A 695 5.31 -19.26 19.26
N LEU A 696 5.05 -20.57 19.30
CA LEU A 696 4.89 -21.40 18.09
C LEU A 696 3.52 -21.23 17.43
N ARG A 697 2.55 -20.55 18.08
CA ARG A 697 1.19 -20.34 17.56
C ARG A 697 1.20 -19.74 16.15
N GLN A 698 1.89 -18.61 15.96
CA GLN A 698 1.91 -17.92 14.66
C GLN A 698 2.57 -18.77 13.57
N SER A 699 3.60 -19.55 13.94
CA SER A 699 4.31 -20.44 13.02
C SER A 699 3.54 -21.72 12.67
N LEU A 700 2.60 -22.15 13.52
CA LEU A 700 1.81 -23.37 13.34
C LEU A 700 0.36 -23.11 12.90
N GLU A 701 -0.19 -21.91 13.10
CA GLU A 701 -1.52 -21.51 12.64
C GLU A 701 -1.80 -21.84 11.17
N PRO A 702 -0.89 -21.57 10.22
CA PRO A 702 -1.11 -21.91 8.81
C PRO A 702 -1.36 -23.41 8.57
N ALA A 703 -0.89 -24.29 9.46
CA ALA A 703 -1.08 -25.74 9.35
C ALA A 703 -2.55 -26.17 9.58
N LEU A 704 -3.40 -25.31 10.16
CA LEU A 704 -4.85 -25.54 10.23
C LEU A 704 -5.52 -25.54 8.85
N GLY A 705 -4.91 -24.84 7.89
CA GLY A 705 -5.29 -24.88 6.48
C GLY A 705 -4.81 -26.14 5.75
N GLU A 706 -3.97 -26.97 6.38
CA GLU A 706 -3.41 -28.19 5.81
C GLU A 706 -4.13 -29.46 6.33
N LEU A 707 -3.81 -30.62 5.75
CA LEU A 707 -4.39 -31.91 6.12
C LEU A 707 -3.69 -32.50 7.35
N LEU A 708 -4.12 -32.06 8.52
CA LEU A 708 -3.74 -32.69 9.78
C LEU A 708 -4.70 -33.84 10.14
N PRO A 709 -4.21 -34.92 10.76
CA PRO A 709 -5.08 -35.91 11.40
C PRO A 709 -6.08 -35.22 12.34
N ARG A 710 -7.35 -35.63 12.32
CA ARG A 710 -8.46 -34.94 13.03
C ARG A 710 -8.15 -34.59 14.49
N ARG A 711 -7.45 -35.47 15.22
CA ARG A 711 -7.02 -35.24 16.61
C ARG A 711 -5.97 -34.15 16.73
N ALA A 712 -4.96 -34.15 15.86
CA ALA A 712 -3.92 -33.13 15.78
C ALA A 712 -4.52 -31.76 15.38
N ARG A 713 -5.45 -31.77 14.42
CA ARG A 713 -6.20 -30.58 14.01
C ARG A 713 -6.98 -29.98 15.18
N THR A 714 -7.79 -30.78 15.87
CA THR A 714 -8.59 -30.31 17.03
C THR A 714 -7.69 -29.77 18.15
N TRP A 715 -6.55 -30.42 18.39
CA TRP A 715 -5.56 -29.98 19.38
C TRP A 715 -4.91 -28.64 19.01
N LEU A 716 -4.61 -28.43 17.73
CA LEU A 716 -4.04 -27.19 17.21
C LEU A 716 -5.09 -26.06 17.10
N GLU A 717 -6.33 -26.36 16.70
CA GLU A 717 -7.43 -25.39 16.57
C GLU A 717 -7.69 -24.68 17.90
N ARG A 718 -7.76 -25.46 18.99
CA ARG A 718 -7.91 -24.92 20.36
C ARG A 718 -6.79 -23.97 20.76
N ARG A 719 -5.59 -24.24 20.27
CA ARG A 719 -4.39 -23.47 20.59
C ARG A 719 -4.21 -22.27 19.70
N VAL A 720 -4.79 -22.25 18.51
CA VAL A 720 -4.63 -21.20 17.52
C VAL A 720 -5.82 -20.22 17.50
N ASN A 721 -7.05 -20.68 17.76
CA ASN A 721 -8.24 -19.82 17.66
C ASN A 721 -9.15 -19.91 18.91
N PRO A 722 -8.84 -19.18 20.01
CA PRO A 722 -9.49 -19.28 21.32
C PRO A 722 -10.91 -18.72 21.45
N THR A 723 -11.49 -18.14 20.39
CA THR A 723 -12.44 -17.01 20.52
C THR A 723 -13.94 -17.36 20.49
N ALA A 724 -14.36 -18.63 20.34
CA ALA A 724 -15.78 -18.98 20.29
C ALA A 724 -16.23 -19.72 21.56
N ASP A 725 -16.79 -19.01 22.56
CA ASP A 725 -17.61 -19.54 23.67
C ASP A 725 -17.15 -20.90 24.28
N GLU A 726 -15.85 -21.17 24.28
CA GLU A 726 -15.29 -22.39 24.88
C GLU A 726 -14.93 -22.10 26.33
N ASP A 727 -15.26 -23.05 27.19
CA ASP A 727 -14.88 -23.04 28.60
C ASP A 727 -13.35 -23.11 28.72
N ARG A 728 -12.71 -21.94 28.87
CA ARG A 728 -11.26 -21.79 29.04
C ARG A 728 -10.78 -22.21 30.43
N SER A 729 -11.68 -22.68 31.31
CA SER A 729 -11.32 -23.11 32.66
C SER A 729 -10.38 -24.33 32.66
N ASP A 730 -10.47 -25.19 31.64
CA ASP A 730 -9.65 -26.40 31.48
C ASP A 730 -8.26 -26.14 30.84
N TRP A 731 -7.96 -24.89 30.42
CA TRP A 731 -6.69 -24.57 29.79
C TRP A 731 -5.55 -24.59 30.80
N ASP A 732 -4.41 -25.18 30.43
CA ASP A 732 -3.21 -25.08 31.23
C ASP A 732 -2.68 -23.64 31.28
N GLN A 733 -1.67 -23.41 32.12
CA GLN A 733 -1.16 -22.06 32.36
C GLN A 733 -0.49 -21.47 31.11
N GLU A 734 0.19 -22.31 30.33
CA GLU A 734 0.96 -21.88 29.16
C GLU A 734 0.05 -21.47 28.01
N ASP A 735 -0.95 -22.30 27.69
CA ASP A 735 -1.97 -21.99 26.69
C ASP A 735 -2.81 -20.75 27.06
N TRP A 736 -3.13 -20.60 28.36
CA TRP A 736 -3.84 -19.41 28.84
C TRP A 736 -2.98 -18.15 28.72
N GLU A 737 -1.70 -18.17 29.12
CA GLU A 737 -0.83 -16.99 29.00
C GLU A 737 -0.63 -16.55 27.55
N ALA A 738 -0.53 -17.52 26.63
CA ALA A 738 -0.46 -17.27 25.21
C ALA A 738 -1.67 -16.46 24.70
N ASP A 739 -2.87 -16.92 25.03
CA ASP A 739 -4.13 -16.28 24.63
C ASP A 739 -4.33 -14.94 25.34
N ALA A 740 -4.09 -14.88 26.65
CA ALA A 740 -4.17 -13.67 27.44
C ALA A 740 -3.24 -12.57 26.90
N LEU A 741 -2.03 -12.93 26.46
CA LEU A 741 -1.10 -12.00 25.82
C LEU A 741 -1.70 -11.38 24.55
N GLY A 742 -2.24 -12.21 23.65
CA GLY A 742 -2.87 -11.74 22.41
C GLY A 742 -4.08 -10.84 22.66
N ARG A 743 -4.96 -11.22 23.60
CA ARG A 743 -6.13 -10.41 23.97
C ARG A 743 -5.75 -9.10 24.65
N ALA A 744 -4.81 -9.13 25.59
CA ALA A 744 -4.35 -7.92 26.29
C ALA A 744 -3.68 -6.94 25.31
N LEU A 745 -2.82 -7.43 24.40
CA LEU A 745 -2.24 -6.59 23.35
C LEU A 745 -3.31 -6.02 22.41
N SER A 746 -4.31 -6.82 22.04
CA SER A 746 -5.43 -6.34 21.21
C SER A 746 -6.17 -5.18 21.89
N TRP A 747 -6.45 -5.27 23.19
CA TRP A 747 -7.07 -4.19 23.97
C TRP A 747 -6.18 -2.95 24.09
N LEU A 748 -4.87 -3.12 24.28
CA LEU A 748 -3.94 -2.00 24.32
C LEU A 748 -3.81 -1.29 22.97
N SER A 749 -3.85 -2.03 21.86
CA SER A 749 -3.88 -1.43 20.52
C SER A 749 -5.15 -0.62 20.25
N SER A 750 -6.22 -0.93 20.97
CA SER A 750 -7.51 -0.24 20.94
C SER A 750 -7.68 0.74 22.11
N ASP A 751 -6.57 1.24 22.66
CA ASP A 751 -6.51 2.25 23.73
C ASP A 751 -7.40 1.95 24.95
N SER A 752 -7.42 0.68 25.38
CA SER A 752 -8.27 0.23 26.49
C SER A 752 -7.49 -0.58 27.51
N PRO A 753 -6.69 0.10 28.34
CA PRO A 753 -5.84 -0.56 29.31
C PRO A 753 -6.63 -1.24 30.43
N ALA A 754 -7.84 -0.77 30.75
CA ALA A 754 -8.70 -1.39 31.75
C ALA A 754 -9.12 -2.82 31.35
N ASP A 755 -9.53 -3.03 30.10
CA ASP A 755 -9.90 -4.35 29.58
C ASP A 755 -8.69 -5.28 29.47
N ALA A 756 -7.52 -4.73 29.09
CA ALA A 756 -6.26 -5.47 29.13
C ALA A 756 -5.95 -5.96 30.55
N LEU A 757 -6.09 -5.10 31.57
CA LEU A 757 -5.89 -5.48 32.98
C LEU A 757 -6.92 -6.51 33.45
N ALA A 758 -8.18 -6.42 32.99
CA ALA A 758 -9.21 -7.40 33.31
C ALA A 758 -8.85 -8.80 32.78
N VAL A 759 -8.35 -8.90 31.53
CA VAL A 759 -7.84 -10.15 30.97
C VAL A 759 -6.69 -10.70 31.80
N LEU A 760 -5.72 -9.85 32.16
CA LEU A 760 -4.54 -10.25 32.93
C LEU A 760 -4.88 -10.65 34.38
N ALA A 761 -6.02 -10.18 34.90
CA ALA A 761 -6.54 -10.52 36.22
C ALA A 761 -7.36 -11.82 36.26
N GLU A 762 -7.71 -12.43 35.12
CA GLU A 762 -8.44 -13.71 35.08
C GLU A 762 -7.70 -14.82 35.85
N ARG A 763 -6.36 -14.79 35.83
CA ARG A 763 -5.48 -15.64 36.64
C ARG A 763 -4.34 -14.81 37.20
N SER A 764 -3.97 -15.02 38.47
CA SER A 764 -2.82 -14.35 39.09
C SER A 764 -1.51 -15.13 38.96
N ALA A 765 -1.58 -16.43 38.64
CA ALA A 765 -0.38 -17.24 38.41
C ALA A 765 0.33 -16.77 37.13
N ARG A 766 1.66 -16.89 37.12
CA ARG A 766 2.54 -16.55 35.99
C ARG A 766 3.63 -17.61 35.84
N LEU A 767 3.95 -18.00 34.61
CA LEU A 767 5.10 -18.82 34.31
C LEU A 767 6.41 -18.03 34.52
N PRO A 768 7.53 -18.72 34.84
CA PRO A 768 8.83 -18.08 34.89
C PRO A 768 9.16 -17.38 33.56
N GLY A 769 9.45 -16.08 33.60
CA GLY A 769 9.75 -15.27 32.40
C GLY A 769 8.54 -14.85 31.57
N SER A 770 7.31 -14.96 32.11
CA SER A 770 6.09 -14.59 31.39
C SER A 770 6.14 -13.18 30.79
N ARG A 771 5.85 -13.08 29.49
CA ARG A 771 5.73 -11.79 28.77
C ARG A 771 4.54 -10.94 29.26
N LEU A 772 3.60 -11.54 29.99
CA LEU A 772 2.46 -10.82 30.57
C LEU A 772 2.89 -9.72 31.56
N TYR A 773 4.05 -9.84 32.21
CA TYR A 773 4.55 -8.80 33.12
C TYR A 773 4.80 -7.48 32.39
N ALA A 774 5.41 -7.52 31.20
CA ALA A 774 5.66 -6.31 30.42
C ALA A 774 4.35 -5.67 29.94
N VAL A 775 3.40 -6.50 29.50
CA VAL A 775 2.08 -6.01 29.05
C VAL A 775 1.25 -5.46 30.20
N GLU A 776 1.28 -6.09 31.38
CA GLU A 776 0.61 -5.59 32.59
C GLU A 776 1.21 -4.26 33.04
N ALA A 777 2.54 -4.13 33.04
CA ALA A 777 3.22 -2.88 33.36
C ALA A 777 2.81 -1.75 32.40
N LYS A 778 2.78 -2.04 31.09
CA LYS A 778 2.31 -1.10 30.06
C LYS A 778 0.86 -0.68 30.30
N ALA A 779 -0.03 -1.64 30.55
CA ALA A 779 -1.45 -1.38 30.79
C ALA A 779 -1.68 -0.52 32.05
N ARG A 780 -0.95 -0.80 33.14
CA ARG A 780 -0.98 0.02 34.36
C ARG A 780 -0.48 1.43 34.13
N LEU A 781 0.62 1.58 33.39
CA LEU A 781 1.17 2.89 33.05
C LEU A 781 0.16 3.73 32.26
N LEU A 782 -0.45 3.16 31.22
CA LEU A 782 -1.50 3.81 30.42
C LEU A 782 -2.78 4.11 31.23
N SER A 783 -3.05 3.35 32.28
CA SER A 783 -4.15 3.61 33.23
C SER A 783 -3.81 4.68 34.28
N GLY A 784 -2.60 5.27 34.24
CA GLY A 784 -2.14 6.26 35.23
C GLY A 784 -1.67 5.67 36.56
N ASP A 785 -1.27 4.38 36.61
CA ASP A 785 -0.72 3.70 37.80
C ASP A 785 0.78 3.36 37.62
N PRO A 786 1.69 4.35 37.63
CA PRO A 786 3.13 4.11 37.45
C PRO A 786 3.75 3.32 38.62
N ASN A 787 3.19 3.44 39.84
CA ASN A 787 3.68 2.70 41.00
C ASN A 787 3.35 1.21 40.92
N GLY A 788 2.13 0.87 40.49
CA GLY A 788 1.76 -0.51 40.22
C GLY A 788 2.53 -1.08 39.03
N ALA A 789 2.75 -0.30 37.98
CA ALA A 789 3.60 -0.70 36.86
C ALA A 789 5.04 -1.02 37.32
N SER A 790 5.63 -0.17 38.17
CA SER A 790 6.96 -0.40 38.76
C SER A 790 7.01 -1.69 39.59
N SER A 791 5.97 -1.96 40.38
CA SER A 791 5.88 -3.19 41.17
C SER A 791 5.82 -4.45 40.29
N VAL A 792 5.06 -4.40 39.20
CA VAL A 792 4.97 -5.49 38.22
C VAL A 792 6.32 -5.71 37.52
N ILE A 793 7.01 -4.63 37.14
CA ILE A 793 8.35 -4.72 36.54
C ILE A 793 9.33 -5.41 37.48
N GLN A 794 9.36 -5.04 38.77
CA GLN A 794 10.27 -5.67 39.74
C GLN A 794 10.06 -7.19 39.85
N VAL A 795 8.80 -7.63 39.93
CA VAL A 795 8.46 -9.06 39.97
C VAL A 795 8.79 -9.75 38.64
N GLY A 796 8.45 -9.12 37.52
CA GLY A 796 8.73 -9.63 36.19
C GLY A 796 10.22 -9.78 35.91
N THR A 797 11.04 -8.82 36.32
CA THR A 797 12.49 -8.85 36.16
C THR A 797 13.10 -10.01 36.94
N ALA A 798 12.71 -10.19 38.21
CA ALA A 798 13.16 -11.33 39.00
C ALA A 798 12.80 -12.66 38.33
N SER A 799 11.56 -12.78 37.82
CA SER A 799 11.08 -13.96 37.11
C SER A 799 11.84 -14.22 35.81
N ALA A 800 12.08 -13.20 34.99
CA ALA A 800 12.78 -13.31 33.71
C ALA A 800 14.28 -13.60 33.87
N VAL A 801 14.90 -13.10 34.94
CA VAL A 801 16.30 -13.43 35.29
C VAL A 801 16.41 -14.88 35.75
N GLU A 802 15.49 -15.35 36.61
CA GLU A 802 15.45 -16.75 37.04
C GLU A 802 15.24 -17.71 35.87
N ALA A 803 14.32 -17.38 34.96
CA ALA A 803 14.04 -18.14 33.75
C ALA A 803 15.15 -18.04 32.69
N ARG A 804 16.06 -17.06 32.81
CA ARG A 804 17.06 -16.68 31.79
C ARG A 804 16.44 -16.32 30.44
N ASP A 805 15.22 -15.81 30.44
CA ASP A 805 14.53 -15.33 29.23
C ASP A 805 15.00 -13.90 28.92
N ARG A 806 15.88 -13.78 27.93
CA ARG A 806 16.45 -12.49 27.53
C ARG A 806 15.46 -11.60 26.79
N LEU A 807 14.50 -12.19 26.08
CA LEU A 807 13.48 -11.43 25.36
C LEU A 807 12.54 -10.77 26.36
N ALA A 808 12.09 -11.52 27.37
CA ALA A 808 11.30 -10.96 28.46
C ALA A 808 12.08 -9.88 29.24
N GLN A 809 13.38 -10.08 29.48
CA GLN A 809 14.23 -9.06 30.10
C GLN A 809 14.30 -7.78 29.26
N ALA A 810 14.51 -7.88 27.95
CA ALA A 810 14.53 -6.71 27.05
C ALA A 810 13.17 -5.99 27.00
N GLU A 811 12.07 -6.72 26.98
CA GLU A 811 10.71 -6.15 27.00
C GLU A 811 10.40 -5.42 28.30
N LEU A 812 10.77 -6.01 29.44
CA LEU A 812 10.60 -5.40 30.75
C LEU A 812 11.50 -4.16 30.93
N ALA A 813 12.73 -4.22 30.42
CA ALA A 813 13.66 -3.09 30.45
C ALA A 813 13.13 -1.89 29.64
N ALA A 814 12.58 -2.15 28.45
CA ALA A 814 11.93 -1.12 27.64
C ALA A 814 10.71 -0.50 28.38
N GLN A 815 9.90 -1.30 29.06
CA GLN A 815 8.80 -0.77 29.88
C GLN A 815 9.31 -0.01 31.12
N ALA A 816 10.44 -0.41 31.70
CA ALA A 816 11.04 0.27 32.84
C ALA A 816 11.51 1.68 32.49
N VAL A 817 12.02 1.92 31.28
CA VAL A 817 12.31 3.27 30.77
C VAL A 817 11.05 4.15 30.84
N ALA A 818 9.93 3.67 30.31
CA ALA A 818 8.67 4.42 30.30
C ALA A 818 8.13 4.68 31.72
N VAL A 819 8.20 3.67 32.61
CA VAL A 819 7.72 3.79 34.00
C VAL A 819 8.60 4.73 34.83
N CYS A 820 9.93 4.61 34.75
CA CYS A 820 10.85 5.53 35.41
C CYS A 820 10.70 6.96 34.89
N GLY A 821 10.46 7.13 33.58
CA GLY A 821 10.13 8.41 32.97
C GLY A 821 8.89 9.06 33.58
N ALA A 822 7.78 8.30 33.69
CA ALA A 822 6.56 8.79 34.33
C ALA A 822 6.73 9.11 35.83
N LEU A 823 7.72 8.51 36.49
CA LEU A 823 8.10 8.80 37.88
C LEU A 823 9.16 9.92 38.00
N ASN A 824 9.63 10.47 36.88
CA ASN A 824 10.75 11.42 36.79
C ASN A 824 12.03 10.91 37.48
N ASP A 825 12.30 9.61 37.38
CA ASP A 825 13.52 8.96 37.92
C ASP A 825 14.58 8.82 36.82
N SER A 826 15.41 9.85 36.64
CA SER A 826 16.42 9.86 35.57
C SER A 826 17.47 8.76 35.73
N PHE A 827 17.87 8.45 36.97
CA PHE A 827 18.78 7.33 37.24
C PHE A 827 18.16 5.98 36.87
N GLY A 828 16.87 5.81 37.19
CA GLY A 828 16.09 4.63 36.80
C GLY A 828 15.98 4.47 35.28
N VAL A 829 15.73 5.57 34.54
CA VAL A 829 15.67 5.55 33.07
C VAL A 829 16.99 5.10 32.46
N VAL A 830 18.12 5.68 32.89
CA VAL A 830 19.45 5.30 32.38
C VAL A 830 19.75 3.84 32.69
N THR A 831 19.52 3.40 33.92
CA THR A 831 19.75 2.00 34.34
C THR A 831 18.89 1.03 33.54
N ALA A 832 17.62 1.36 33.29
CA ALA A 832 16.72 0.56 32.49
C ALA A 832 17.15 0.48 31.02
N ALA A 833 17.63 1.59 30.44
CA ALA A 833 18.14 1.63 29.08
C ALA A 833 19.41 0.79 28.92
N GLU A 834 20.39 0.91 29.83
CA GLU A 834 21.60 0.08 29.85
C GLU A 834 21.27 -1.41 29.98
N TRP A 835 20.28 -1.75 30.81
CA TRP A 835 19.81 -3.13 30.95
C TRP A 835 19.13 -3.65 29.68
N ALA A 836 18.29 -2.83 29.02
CA ALA A 836 17.63 -3.19 27.76
C ALA A 836 18.66 -3.46 26.68
N VAL A 837 19.65 -2.58 26.55
CA VAL A 837 20.76 -2.66 25.63
C VAL A 837 21.56 -3.95 25.83
N THR A 838 21.97 -4.22 27.07
CA THR A 838 22.71 -5.45 27.42
C THR A 838 21.90 -6.70 27.05
N SER A 839 20.59 -6.68 27.31
CA SER A 839 19.69 -7.79 27.00
C SER A 839 19.53 -8.01 25.49
N CYS A 840 19.40 -6.92 24.73
CA CYS A 840 19.30 -6.93 23.26
C CYS A 840 20.60 -7.40 22.59
N ASP A 841 21.77 -6.96 23.08
CA ASP A 841 23.06 -7.44 22.60
C ASP A 841 23.22 -8.95 22.80
N LEU A 842 22.78 -9.46 23.95
CA LEU A 842 22.79 -10.89 24.25
C LEU A 842 21.75 -11.70 23.46
N LEU A 843 20.72 -11.05 22.90
CA LEU A 843 19.77 -11.64 21.95
C LEU A 843 20.28 -11.60 20.51
N GLY A 844 21.27 -10.76 20.21
CA GLY A 844 21.72 -10.50 18.84
C GLY A 844 20.77 -9.58 18.07
N ASP A 845 20.03 -8.71 18.77
CA ASP A 845 19.08 -7.74 18.20
C ASP A 845 19.51 -6.30 18.59
N PRO A 846 20.65 -5.79 18.08
CA PRO A 846 21.16 -4.47 18.43
C PRO A 846 20.23 -3.34 17.98
N GLU A 847 19.46 -3.52 16.90
CA GLU A 847 18.47 -2.55 16.41
C GLU A 847 17.40 -2.24 17.48
N ARG A 848 16.91 -3.26 18.19
CA ARG A 848 15.97 -3.08 19.30
C ARG A 848 16.59 -2.29 20.45
N GLY A 849 17.85 -2.56 20.78
CA GLY A 849 18.59 -1.83 21.82
C GLY A 849 18.74 -0.34 21.48
N VAL A 850 19.07 -0.03 20.23
CA VAL A 850 19.11 1.36 19.72
C VAL A 850 17.74 2.03 19.81
N GLY A 851 16.66 1.30 19.51
CA GLY A 851 15.30 1.81 19.67
C GLY A 851 14.97 2.21 21.11
N VAL A 852 15.31 1.36 22.09
CA VAL A 852 15.06 1.67 23.51
C VAL A 852 15.91 2.84 24.00
N LEU A 853 17.15 2.96 23.53
CA LEU A 853 18.00 4.13 23.84
C LEU A 853 17.40 5.43 23.28
N ALA A 854 16.87 5.40 22.06
CA ALA A 854 16.18 6.56 21.48
C ALA A 854 14.96 6.98 22.32
N ASP A 855 14.13 6.02 22.71
CA ASP A 855 12.97 6.27 23.56
C ASP A 855 13.41 6.83 24.94
N ALA A 856 14.48 6.30 25.53
CA ALA A 856 15.02 6.77 26.81
C ALA A 856 15.59 8.19 26.75
N VAL A 857 16.34 8.53 25.69
CA VAL A 857 16.83 9.90 25.45
C VAL A 857 15.64 10.86 25.33
N GLN A 858 14.62 10.51 24.55
CA GLN A 858 13.44 11.36 24.37
C GLN A 858 12.67 11.57 25.69
N VAL A 859 12.53 10.53 26.51
CA VAL A 859 11.95 10.62 27.86
C VAL A 859 12.76 11.57 28.74
N LEU A 860 14.10 11.40 28.82
CA LEU A 860 14.97 12.23 29.65
C LEU A 860 14.94 13.70 29.22
N ARG A 861 14.85 14.00 27.92
CA ARG A 861 14.73 15.39 27.43
C ARG A 861 13.56 16.16 28.03
N SER A 862 12.51 15.48 28.48
CA SER A 862 11.35 16.14 29.08
C SER A 862 11.58 16.63 30.52
N PHE A 863 12.60 16.13 31.24
CA PHE A 863 12.83 16.52 32.65
C PHE A 863 14.29 16.51 33.16
N ASP A 864 15.27 15.94 32.44
CA ASP A 864 16.69 15.88 32.80
C ASP A 864 17.58 15.90 31.54
N GLN A 865 17.94 17.12 31.10
CA GLN A 865 18.70 17.33 29.86
C GLN A 865 20.16 16.81 29.95
N ASP A 866 20.81 16.95 31.11
CA ASP A 866 22.20 16.52 31.29
C ASP A 866 22.33 15.00 31.09
N LYS A 867 21.38 14.23 31.62
CA LYS A 867 21.34 12.77 31.42
C LYS A 867 20.92 12.38 30.01
N ALA A 868 20.06 13.16 29.35
CA ALA A 868 19.71 12.93 27.96
C ALA A 868 20.94 13.06 27.04
N GLU A 869 21.79 14.06 27.28
CA GLU A 869 23.04 14.28 26.51
C GLU A 869 24.05 13.14 26.72
N GLU A 870 24.20 12.64 27.94
CA GLU A 870 25.06 11.48 28.24
C GLU A 870 24.61 10.21 27.50
N LEU A 871 23.30 9.91 27.54
CA LEU A 871 22.74 8.72 26.89
C LEU A 871 22.70 8.85 25.35
N ALA A 872 22.59 10.07 24.83
CA ALA A 872 22.63 10.35 23.40
C ALA A 872 24.00 10.02 22.76
N ASP A 873 25.11 10.19 23.50
CA ASP A 873 26.46 9.80 23.02
C ASP A 873 26.58 8.27 22.85
N GLU A 874 26.02 7.50 23.78
CA GLU A 874 25.95 6.03 23.65
C GLU A 874 25.05 5.61 22.48
N LEU A 875 23.86 6.22 22.37
CA LEU A 875 22.93 5.99 21.26
C LEU A 875 23.60 6.26 19.91
N ALA A 876 24.31 7.38 19.77
CA ALA A 876 25.02 7.74 18.57
C ALA A 876 26.10 6.72 18.21
N THR A 877 26.90 6.31 19.20
CA THR A 877 27.94 5.29 19.02
C THR A 877 27.34 3.98 18.50
N ARG A 878 26.26 3.48 19.11
CA ARG A 878 25.61 2.23 18.67
C ARG A 878 24.92 2.36 17.32
N PHE A 879 24.21 3.47 17.08
CA PHE A 879 23.53 3.72 15.82
C PHE A 879 24.50 3.77 14.63
N THR A 880 25.67 4.41 14.81
CA THR A 880 26.72 4.47 13.76
C THR A 880 27.37 3.11 13.46
N HIS A 881 27.24 2.12 14.34
CA HIS A 881 27.68 0.75 14.07
C HIS A 881 26.65 -0.08 13.28
N LEU A 882 25.41 0.39 13.14
CA LEU A 882 24.40 -0.30 12.34
C LEU A 882 24.75 -0.27 10.85
N SER A 883 24.56 -1.41 10.19
CA SER A 883 24.83 -1.56 8.76
C SER A 883 23.81 -0.82 7.90
N ARG A 884 24.17 -0.48 6.66
CA ARG A 884 23.23 0.09 5.68
C ARG A 884 21.97 -0.76 5.50
N ALA A 885 22.12 -2.09 5.48
CA ALA A 885 21.00 -3.01 5.33
C ALA A 885 20.04 -2.95 6.54
N SER A 886 20.59 -2.86 7.77
CA SER A 886 19.79 -2.68 8.98
C SER A 886 19.00 -1.37 8.94
N LEU A 887 19.63 -0.27 8.52
CA LEU A 887 18.99 1.05 8.44
C LEU A 887 17.91 1.11 7.35
N LEU A 888 18.15 0.54 6.17
CA LEU A 888 17.15 0.46 5.10
C LEU A 888 15.97 -0.44 5.47
N GLY A 889 16.20 -1.49 6.26
CA GLY A 889 15.14 -2.38 6.76
C GLY A 889 14.27 -1.75 7.85
N HIS A 890 14.73 -0.67 8.50
CA HIS A 890 14.05 -0.06 9.65
C HIS A 890 14.01 1.48 9.57
N PRO A 891 13.36 2.07 8.55
CA PRO A 891 13.30 3.52 8.37
C PRO A 891 12.68 4.26 9.57
N GLU A 892 11.69 3.67 10.24
CA GLU A 892 11.08 4.26 11.45
C GLU A 892 12.04 4.30 12.64
N LEU A 893 12.92 3.30 12.80
CA LEU A 893 13.97 3.35 13.80
C LEU A 893 14.92 4.53 13.51
N VAL A 894 15.30 4.72 12.25
CA VAL A 894 16.17 5.83 11.85
C VAL A 894 15.52 7.18 12.17
N LYS A 895 14.25 7.37 11.81
CA LYS A 895 13.51 8.60 12.14
C LYS A 895 13.46 8.84 13.65
N ARG A 896 13.11 7.83 14.45
CA ARG A 896 13.09 7.94 15.92
C ARG A 896 14.45 8.34 16.49
N VAL A 897 15.54 7.74 16.02
CA VAL A 897 16.90 8.09 16.49
C VAL A 897 17.29 9.51 16.09
N LEU A 898 16.96 9.94 14.87
CA LEU A 898 17.23 11.31 14.40
C LEU A 898 16.47 12.36 15.20
N HIS A 899 15.21 12.11 15.55
CA HIS A 899 14.42 12.98 16.43
C HIS A 899 14.92 12.96 17.88
N ALA A 900 15.37 11.81 18.38
CA ALA A 900 15.85 11.69 19.76
C ALA A 900 17.20 12.40 19.98
N ALA A 901 18.17 12.19 19.07
CA ALA A 901 19.57 12.58 19.29
C ALA A 901 20.25 13.30 18.11
N GLY A 902 19.56 13.56 17.00
CA GLY A 902 20.19 14.19 15.83
C GLY A 902 20.70 15.62 16.09
N ASP A 903 19.98 16.39 16.92
CA ASP A 903 20.38 17.73 17.36
C ASP A 903 21.50 17.70 18.41
N LEU A 904 21.53 16.64 19.23
CA LEU A 904 22.53 16.43 20.29
C LEU A 904 23.87 15.92 19.73
N ASP A 905 23.87 15.05 18.72
CA ASP A 905 25.08 14.43 18.14
C ASP A 905 25.10 14.41 16.61
N GLY A 906 26.08 15.11 16.03
CA GLY A 906 26.23 15.21 14.57
C GLY A 906 26.58 13.89 13.87
N ARG A 907 27.15 12.91 14.57
CA ARG A 907 27.47 11.58 14.02
C ARG A 907 26.21 10.84 13.58
N VAL A 908 25.10 11.03 14.30
CA VAL A 908 23.81 10.40 13.99
C VAL A 908 23.29 10.87 12.64
N LEU A 909 23.20 12.20 12.46
CA LEU A 909 22.74 12.80 11.21
C LEU A 909 23.68 12.46 10.04
N HIS A 910 25.00 12.54 10.26
CA HIS A 910 25.98 12.23 9.22
C HIS A 910 25.90 10.76 8.78
N HIS A 911 25.75 9.82 9.72
CA HIS A 911 25.58 8.40 9.39
C HIS A 911 24.28 8.13 8.64
N ALA A 912 23.15 8.68 9.09
CA ALA A 912 21.87 8.52 8.40
C ALA A 912 21.91 9.12 6.98
N ALA A 913 22.49 10.32 6.84
CA ALA A 913 22.68 10.98 5.57
C ALA A 913 23.53 10.13 4.60
N ALA A 914 24.64 9.57 5.08
CA ALA A 914 25.53 8.74 4.26
C ALA A 914 24.93 7.38 3.86
N GLN A 915 24.17 6.73 4.75
CA GLN A 915 23.70 5.36 4.53
C GLN A 915 22.33 5.28 3.84
N VAL A 916 21.40 6.19 4.19
CA VAL A 916 19.99 6.16 3.76
C VAL A 916 19.47 7.49 3.22
N GLY A 917 20.31 8.53 3.19
CA GLY A 917 19.91 9.87 2.75
C GLY A 917 19.61 10.03 1.26
N ASP A 918 20.03 9.08 0.42
CA ASP A 918 19.80 9.11 -1.04
C ASP A 918 18.48 8.40 -1.46
N GLN A 919 17.61 8.01 -0.51
CA GLN A 919 16.31 7.35 -0.78
C GLN A 919 15.07 8.24 -0.55
N THR A 920 15.21 9.56 -0.67
CA THR A 920 14.16 10.53 -0.29
C THR A 920 12.89 10.50 -1.15
N GLU A 921 12.98 9.93 -2.36
CA GLU A 921 11.88 9.90 -3.35
C GLU A 921 10.77 8.87 -3.01
N THR A 922 10.97 8.00 -2.02
CA THR A 922 9.96 7.01 -1.62
C THR A 922 9.03 7.56 -0.53
N ASP A 923 7.73 7.22 -0.58
CA ASP A 923 6.74 7.64 0.44
C ASP A 923 7.13 7.20 1.87
N GLY A 924 8.04 6.23 2.01
CA GLY A 924 8.61 5.74 3.27
C GLY A 924 10.03 6.21 3.63
N GLY A 925 10.64 7.14 2.88
CA GLY A 925 12.01 7.61 3.10
C GLY A 925 12.25 8.29 4.46
N VAL A 926 13.52 8.43 4.88
CA VAL A 926 13.90 9.05 6.17
C VAL A 926 13.83 10.57 6.13
N PHE A 927 14.32 11.18 5.03
CA PHE A 927 14.31 12.63 4.85
C PHE A 927 13.18 13.06 3.91
N GLN A 928 12.65 14.25 4.12
CA GLN A 928 11.62 14.86 3.27
C GLN A 928 12.24 15.74 2.18
N GLU A 929 11.45 16.00 1.14
CA GLU A 929 11.89 16.86 0.04
C GLU A 929 11.72 18.36 0.38
N ASP A 930 12.71 18.99 1.03
CA ASP A 930 12.78 20.45 1.21
C ASP A 930 14.09 21.07 0.66
N PRO A 931 14.09 21.67 -0.56
CA PRO A 931 15.29 22.27 -1.16
C PRO A 931 15.76 23.54 -0.46
N PHE A 932 14.91 24.23 0.30
CA PHE A 932 15.32 25.46 1.01
C PHE A 932 15.95 25.15 2.33
N ALA A 933 15.46 24.14 3.04
CA ALA A 933 16.14 23.62 4.22
C ALA A 933 17.55 23.14 3.87
N LEU A 934 17.66 22.45 2.75
CA LEU A 934 18.96 21.99 2.24
C LEU A 934 19.85 23.16 1.79
N ALA A 935 19.29 24.17 1.11
CA ALA A 935 20.03 25.37 0.72
C ALA A 935 20.52 26.17 1.95
N ARG A 936 19.66 26.41 2.93
CA ARG A 936 20.02 27.05 4.20
C ARG A 936 21.11 26.28 4.93
N LEU A 937 21.04 24.96 4.92
CA LEU A 937 22.08 24.11 5.50
C LEU A 937 23.43 24.33 4.80
N LEU A 938 23.43 24.43 3.47
CA LEU A 938 24.63 24.76 2.69
C LEU A 938 25.11 26.21 2.90
N ASP A 939 24.20 27.16 3.10
CA ASP A 939 24.54 28.56 3.45
C ASP A 939 25.18 28.70 4.82
N LEU A 940 24.86 27.77 5.74
CA LEU A 940 25.51 27.69 7.03
C LEU A 940 26.94 27.11 6.94
N THR A 941 27.45 26.75 5.76
CA THR A 941 28.81 26.21 5.60
C THR A 941 29.89 27.30 5.54
N SER A 942 31.10 26.95 5.97
CA SER A 942 32.27 27.81 5.93
C SER A 942 32.79 28.01 4.51
N THR A 943 33.58 29.06 4.30
CA THR A 943 34.21 29.34 2.99
C THR A 943 35.13 28.21 2.51
N GLY A 944 35.58 27.33 3.41
CA GLY A 944 36.35 26.13 3.09
C GLY A 944 35.53 25.01 2.45
N ALA A 945 34.19 25.07 2.51
CA ALA A 945 33.28 24.08 1.93
C ALA A 945 33.24 24.11 0.39
N GLN A 946 33.68 25.21 -0.21
CA GLN A 946 33.53 25.46 -1.65
C GLN A 946 33.99 24.27 -2.52
N PRO A 947 35.14 23.61 -2.30
CA PRO A 947 35.53 22.45 -3.12
C PRO A 947 34.59 21.25 -2.99
N ALA A 948 33.98 21.04 -1.82
CA ALA A 948 33.01 19.95 -1.61
C ALA A 948 31.65 20.30 -2.23
N ILE A 949 31.26 21.57 -2.20
CA ILE A 949 30.07 22.12 -2.84
C ILE A 949 30.22 22.06 -4.37
N ASP A 950 31.38 22.42 -4.91
CA ASP A 950 31.70 22.35 -6.33
C ASP A 950 31.69 20.89 -6.82
N ALA A 951 32.26 19.96 -6.05
CA ALA A 951 32.21 18.53 -6.39
C ALA A 951 30.78 17.96 -6.36
N LEU A 952 29.94 18.44 -5.43
CA LEU A 952 28.52 18.09 -5.38
C LEU A 952 27.77 18.68 -6.57
N ALA A 953 28.09 19.91 -6.98
CA ALA A 953 27.55 20.59 -8.16
C ALA A 953 27.91 19.83 -9.45
N ASP A 954 29.18 19.46 -9.62
CA ASP A 954 29.65 18.70 -10.78
C ASP A 954 28.90 17.36 -10.91
N GLU A 955 28.69 16.65 -9.80
CA GLU A 955 28.02 15.34 -9.80
C GLU A 955 26.55 15.43 -10.25
N VAL A 956 25.87 16.54 -9.95
CA VAL A 956 24.48 16.77 -10.35
C VAL A 956 24.36 17.52 -11.69
N GLY A 957 25.47 17.68 -12.40
CA GLY A 957 25.53 18.30 -13.73
C GLY A 957 25.45 19.83 -13.72
N LEU A 958 25.81 20.49 -12.62
CA LEU A 958 25.76 21.93 -12.46
C LEU A 958 27.12 22.55 -12.80
N THR A 959 27.31 22.95 -14.07
CA THR A 959 28.59 23.41 -14.62
C THR A 959 28.95 24.88 -14.32
N ARG A 960 28.09 25.60 -13.57
CA ARG A 960 28.33 27.00 -13.14
C ARG A 960 28.33 27.10 -11.62
N ARG A 961 29.00 28.13 -11.08
CA ARG A 961 28.95 28.51 -9.66
C ARG A 961 27.55 29.02 -9.32
N ALA A 962 26.61 28.11 -9.11
CA ALA A 962 25.21 28.41 -8.83
C ALA A 962 24.99 28.71 -7.34
N ASP A 963 23.90 29.42 -7.06
CA ASP A 963 23.40 29.64 -5.69
C ASP A 963 23.10 28.27 -5.04
N HIS A 964 23.38 28.12 -3.74
CA HIS A 964 23.11 26.90 -2.97
C HIS A 964 21.66 26.41 -3.11
N THR A 965 20.72 27.32 -3.39
CA THR A 965 19.32 27.00 -3.69
C THR A 965 19.16 26.15 -4.96
N GLU A 966 19.88 26.49 -6.03
CA GLU A 966 19.83 25.75 -7.30
C GLU A 966 20.55 24.40 -7.17
N LEU A 967 21.67 24.38 -6.46
CA LEU A 967 22.38 23.15 -6.12
C LEU A 967 21.51 22.19 -5.32
N ALA A 968 20.85 22.66 -4.26
CA ALA A 968 19.97 21.85 -3.41
C ALA A 968 18.83 21.18 -4.20
N ARG A 969 18.21 21.90 -5.15
CA ARG A 969 17.16 21.34 -6.02
C ARG A 969 17.65 20.19 -6.88
N LEU A 970 18.79 20.38 -7.53
CA LEU A 970 19.36 19.37 -8.43
C LEU A 970 19.80 18.14 -7.64
N VAL A 971 20.45 18.37 -6.50
CA VAL A 971 20.82 17.32 -5.54
C VAL A 971 19.62 16.45 -5.19
N MET A 972 18.49 17.04 -4.84
CA MET A 972 17.30 16.28 -4.48
C MET A 972 16.70 15.52 -5.66
N ARG A 973 16.59 16.14 -6.84
CA ARG A 973 16.09 15.48 -8.07
C ARG A 973 17.00 14.34 -8.55
N SER A 974 18.28 14.39 -8.20
CA SER A 974 19.25 13.34 -8.53
C SER A 974 19.40 12.28 -7.42
N GLY A 975 18.57 12.34 -6.36
CA GLY A 975 18.65 11.44 -5.23
C GLY A 975 19.96 11.55 -4.42
N ARG A 976 20.56 12.74 -4.32
CA ARG A 976 21.83 13.02 -3.61
C ARG A 976 21.65 13.76 -2.28
N THR A 977 20.42 13.76 -1.75
CA THR A 977 20.05 14.54 -0.56
C THR A 977 20.94 14.20 0.64
N GLY A 978 21.28 12.92 0.83
CA GLY A 978 22.20 12.48 1.89
C GLY A 978 23.59 13.11 1.77
N LYS A 979 24.12 13.17 0.54
CA LYS A 979 25.43 13.77 0.29
C LYS A 979 25.45 15.28 0.56
N ALA A 980 24.40 16.01 0.19
CA ALA A 980 24.29 17.43 0.54
C ALA A 980 24.18 17.66 2.05
N ILE A 981 23.40 16.84 2.76
CA ILE A 981 23.29 16.93 4.22
C ILE A 981 24.67 16.70 4.86
N ALA A 982 25.43 15.70 4.40
CA ALA A 982 26.79 15.45 4.89
C ALA A 982 27.72 16.66 4.66
N VAL A 983 27.72 17.25 3.46
CA VAL A 983 28.51 18.46 3.15
C VAL A 983 28.11 19.64 4.05
N GLY A 984 26.81 19.83 4.25
CA GLY A 984 26.26 20.88 5.11
C GLY A 984 26.67 20.74 6.58
N LEU A 985 26.78 19.50 7.07
CA LEU A 985 27.21 19.19 8.44
C LEU A 985 28.73 19.29 8.60
N ASP A 986 29.52 18.75 7.66
CA ASP A 986 30.99 18.68 7.75
C ASP A 986 31.66 20.05 7.75
N TRP A 987 31.03 21.00 7.05
CA TRP A 987 31.57 22.34 6.89
C TRP A 987 30.77 23.42 7.63
N ALA A 988 29.88 23.05 8.55
CA ALA A 988 29.03 23.99 9.28
C ALA A 988 29.83 25.07 10.04
N ASN A 989 29.51 26.34 9.81
CA ASN A 989 29.96 27.49 10.61
C ASN A 989 29.36 27.46 12.02
N ASP A 990 28.11 26.99 12.13
CA ASP A 990 27.40 26.79 13.39
C ASP A 990 26.86 25.35 13.43
N PRO A 991 27.63 24.40 14.00
CA PRO A 991 27.24 23.00 14.05
C PRO A 991 25.94 22.73 14.82
N ILE A 992 25.57 23.56 15.79
CA ILE A 992 24.32 23.36 16.55
C ILE A 992 23.14 23.75 15.65
N ARG A 993 23.21 24.93 15.04
CA ARG A 993 22.15 25.44 14.16
C ARG A 993 21.97 24.57 12.92
N SER A 994 23.06 24.11 12.29
CA SER A 994 22.98 23.21 11.14
C SER A 994 22.26 21.90 11.48
N ARG A 995 22.52 21.31 12.66
CA ARG A 995 21.85 20.07 13.09
C ARG A 995 20.36 20.25 13.36
N SER A 996 19.97 21.34 14.03
CA SER A 996 18.55 21.68 14.23
C SER A 996 17.83 21.87 12.90
N VAL A 997 18.44 22.56 11.91
CA VAL A 997 17.86 22.66 10.56
C VAL A 997 17.59 21.28 9.97
N VAL A 998 18.51 20.33 10.09
CA VAL A 998 18.28 18.97 9.57
C VAL A 998 17.13 18.27 10.30
N VAL A 999 17.15 18.22 11.63
CA VAL A 999 16.13 17.49 12.42
C VAL A 999 14.75 18.11 12.26
N ASP A 1000 14.63 19.43 12.40
CA ASP A 1000 13.35 20.12 12.44
C ASP A 1000 12.69 20.25 11.06
N THR A 1001 13.48 20.17 9.98
CA THR A 1001 12.97 20.49 8.62
C THR A 1001 13.34 19.50 7.52
N LEU A 1002 14.34 18.64 7.69
CA LEU A 1002 14.70 17.64 6.69
C LEU A 1002 14.32 16.22 7.12
N VAL A 1003 14.18 15.92 8.40
CA VAL A 1003 13.79 14.58 8.89
C VAL A 1003 12.27 14.44 8.90
N ARG A 1004 11.75 13.33 8.35
CA ARG A 1004 10.30 13.03 8.41
C ARG A 1004 9.86 12.70 9.85
N PRO A 1005 8.63 13.04 10.26
CA PRO A 1005 8.12 12.70 11.58
C PRO A 1005 8.11 11.18 11.81
N ALA A 1006 8.37 10.76 13.05
CA ALA A 1006 8.54 9.36 13.42
C ALA A 1006 7.23 8.58 13.61
N ASP A 1007 6.06 9.24 13.63
CA ASP A 1007 4.73 8.62 13.76
C ASP A 1007 3.61 9.55 13.24
N GLY A 1008 2.59 8.98 12.59
CA GLY A 1008 1.35 9.67 12.17
C GLY A 1008 0.39 10.05 13.31
N ARG A 1009 0.86 10.12 14.55
CA ARG A 1009 0.13 10.62 15.71
C ARG A 1009 0.92 11.80 16.29
N SER A 1010 0.44 13.02 16.06
CA SER A 1010 0.96 14.19 16.76
C SER A 1010 0.72 14.01 18.26
N LEU A 1011 1.79 14.09 19.05
CA LEU A 1011 1.68 14.36 20.47
C LEU A 1011 1.10 15.79 20.64
N SER A 1012 -0.19 15.85 20.93
CA SER A 1012 -0.84 16.98 21.59
C SER A 1012 -1.53 16.46 22.84
#